data_AF-W9N842-F1
#
_entry.id   AF-W9N842-F1
#
_cell.length_a   1.000
_cell.length_b   1.000
_cell.length_c   1.000
_cell.angle_alpha   90.00
_cell.angle_beta   90.00
_cell.angle_gamma   90.00
#
_symmetry.space_group_name_H-M   'P 1'
#
loop_
_entity.id
_entity.type
_entity.pdbx_description
1 polymer ?
#
loop_
_entity_poly.entity_id
_entity_poly.type
_entity_poly.pdbx_seq_one_letter_code
_entity_poly.pdbx_strand_id
1 'polypeptide(L)'
;MKRCLPVLLAKPPENAAQLDAQSDEKGEFNVSKPLKRRRVAVKVACNRCRQRKTQCDGQRPTCSSCMRTGVDCQYDQTGANALAEKNEELQQELKTLTALVDRLRNSSEEDAFSLIRQLKTTPDVSEILASVREPPPIKQPSSHQCALAILPPTQSFVEYELTILHDFSYPALEPIELPEIDLDRLEKSNWPKSTTSIDDKVLADLDSMPGSLKSVVPSQLNAIPQTAFPGSPKSPSVVIGPSPPLRWCDSRLNRLNINYWTRVPISNELAAGAISTYLETDHALLGFFDADLFLSDLVEQRLNYCSPFLVSSLLCMACLCYTAIDEKAAALSHVFQREAEQLRYAYRGSDTITTLSALSLCSIACTWLGKDKLGQDLLKDSRAMAERLQLFGSQGTDAVETKFLQMTSEQIRATSHAAWGSYSYITFHATMYGGEPIACPPVLPLPGEGSWERSDTNDARWPVHSLPAYMGCTFTAMCRLWSIVQEVLIFYNIPPTTAPVERTPLSFAEQKYQKLLSWADTLSSELARNSHRPLHVYIFHTMYHIAVLNIFRPLLPTSGRFRLRSFASSDSSPVSVCHASFQQLKRLLVEAMTRPRYSIQSGLLNPAVMHISNIILAHSDRRNYRHYLLLCMSFWIDATPSFPVLADIARAYLSLALRDRSLSAQDARILKQKLTKIREQYSSNEVSSVIVDFDCATAQGASYRANELAQKFDEYAMFEEFTNNSVS
;
A
#
# COMPACT_ATOMS: atom_id res chain seq x y z
N MET A 1 15.45 -6.36 -24.06
CA MET A 1 14.48 -5.95 -23.03
C MET A 1 14.05 -4.52 -23.29
N LYS A 2 12.95 -4.33 -24.03
CA LYS A 2 12.37 -3.01 -24.33
C LYS A 2 11.20 -2.77 -23.36
N ARG A 3 11.23 -1.67 -22.62
CA ARG A 3 10.03 -1.13 -21.94
C ARG A 3 9.00 -0.75 -23.00
N CYS A 4 7.74 -1.16 -22.83
CA CYS A 4 6.62 -0.36 -23.34
C CYS A 4 6.50 0.88 -22.44
N LEU A 5 6.48 2.04 -23.11
CA LEU A 5 6.80 3.38 -22.61
C LEU A 5 5.61 4.11 -21.92
N PRO A 6 5.89 5.28 -21.29
CA PRO A 6 5.03 6.12 -20.46
C PRO A 6 4.39 7.28 -21.24
N VAL A 7 3.46 8.02 -20.61
CA VAL A 7 3.03 9.39 -21.00
C VAL A 7 2.52 10.05 -19.70
N LEU A 8 2.91 11.25 -19.26
CA LEU A 8 2.87 12.56 -19.92
C LEU A 8 3.90 13.53 -19.33
N LEU A 9 4.62 14.25 -20.21
CA LEU A 9 4.76 15.71 -20.18
C LEU A 9 5.25 16.15 -21.58
N ALA A 10 4.41 16.88 -22.32
CA ALA A 10 4.77 17.45 -23.61
C ALA A 10 5.64 18.71 -23.40
N LYS A 11 6.78 18.77 -24.09
CA LYS A 11 7.57 20.00 -24.28
C LYS A 11 7.56 20.42 -25.76
N PRO A 12 7.66 21.74 -26.05
CA PRO A 12 7.45 22.32 -27.38
C PRO A 12 8.66 22.12 -28.31
N PRO A 13 8.51 22.27 -29.64
CA PRO A 13 9.63 22.17 -30.57
C PRO A 13 10.36 23.52 -30.69
N GLU A 14 11.63 23.55 -30.27
CA GLU A 14 12.60 24.56 -30.68
C GLU A 14 13.31 24.08 -31.95
N ASN A 15 13.21 24.87 -33.02
CA ASN A 15 14.14 24.87 -34.13
C ASN A 15 14.38 26.33 -34.52
N ALA A 16 15.46 26.90 -34.02
CA ALA A 16 16.03 28.13 -34.56
C ALA A 16 17.56 27.95 -34.63
N ALA A 17 18.06 28.08 -35.85
CA ALA A 17 19.46 28.04 -36.21
C ALA A 17 20.24 29.20 -35.57
N GLN A 18 21.43 28.91 -35.07
CA GLN A 18 22.51 29.88 -34.95
C GLN A 18 23.80 29.22 -35.42
N LEU A 19 24.30 29.68 -36.56
CA LEU A 19 25.67 29.48 -37.00
C LEU A 19 26.37 30.83 -36.83
N ASP A 20 27.20 30.92 -35.78
CA ASP A 20 28.26 31.91 -35.67
C ASP A 20 29.40 31.51 -36.61
N ALA A 21 29.89 32.48 -37.40
CA ALA A 21 31.10 32.34 -38.19
C ALA A 21 32.14 33.35 -37.70
N GLN A 22 33.19 32.83 -37.05
CA GLN A 22 34.44 33.53 -36.83
C GLN A 22 35.40 33.33 -38.01
N SER A 23 36.23 34.35 -38.18
CA SER A 23 37.35 34.58 -39.10
C SER A 23 38.35 33.44 -39.25
N ASP A 24 38.89 33.27 -40.47
CA ASP A 24 40.34 33.20 -40.69
C ASP A 24 40.79 33.41 -42.15
N GLU A 25 42.05 33.81 -42.27
CA GLU A 25 42.75 34.49 -43.36
C GLU A 25 43.26 33.64 -44.57
N LYS A 26 43.55 34.39 -45.66
CA LYS A 26 44.64 34.27 -46.66
C LYS A 26 44.56 33.31 -47.86
N GLY A 27 44.87 33.89 -49.04
CA GLY A 27 45.45 33.17 -50.18
C GLY A 27 45.08 33.72 -51.57
N GLU A 28 45.89 34.63 -52.10
CA GLU A 28 45.82 35.23 -53.44
C GLU A 28 45.96 34.19 -54.59
N PHE A 29 45.36 34.47 -55.77
CA PHE A 29 46.10 34.68 -57.03
C PHE A 29 45.14 35.16 -58.15
N ASN A 30 45.63 36.13 -58.92
CA ASN A 30 44.90 36.98 -59.86
C ASN A 30 45.36 36.73 -61.30
N VAL A 31 44.44 36.55 -62.27
CA VAL A 31 44.70 36.82 -63.70
C VAL A 31 43.43 37.35 -64.42
N SER A 32 43.28 38.67 -64.41
CA SER A 32 43.00 39.61 -65.53
C SER A 32 42.00 39.34 -66.69
N LYS A 33 41.10 40.34 -66.87
CA LYS A 33 40.41 40.90 -68.09
C LYS A 33 38.92 40.52 -68.34
N PRO A 34 38.11 41.36 -69.02
CA PRO A 34 37.96 42.83 -69.00
C PRO A 34 36.50 43.28 -68.67
N LEU A 35 36.32 44.58 -68.39
CA LEU A 35 35.07 45.24 -67.96
C LEU A 35 33.89 45.04 -68.93
N LYS A 36 32.84 44.32 -68.50
CA LYS A 36 31.49 44.38 -69.08
C LYS A 36 30.57 45.20 -68.17
N ARG A 37 29.96 46.25 -68.73
CA ARG A 37 28.92 47.08 -68.09
C ARG A 37 27.86 46.19 -67.42
N ARG A 38 27.70 46.38 -66.11
CA ARG A 38 26.77 45.68 -65.23
C ARG A 38 25.33 45.89 -65.71
N ARG A 39 24.64 44.80 -66.09
CA ARG A 39 23.19 44.81 -66.35
C ARG A 39 22.48 45.09 -65.02
N VAL A 40 21.77 46.21 -64.93
CA VAL A 40 20.89 46.49 -63.79
C VAL A 40 19.67 45.56 -63.94
N ALA A 41 19.59 44.53 -63.10
CA ALA A 41 18.44 43.66 -63.03
C ALA A 41 17.28 44.43 -62.37
N VAL A 42 16.22 44.69 -63.14
CA VAL A 42 15.01 45.36 -62.65
C VAL A 42 14.18 44.35 -61.86
N LYS A 43 13.87 44.65 -60.60
CA LYS A 43 13.14 43.73 -59.69
C LYS A 43 11.67 43.49 -60.07
N VAL A 44 11.02 44.43 -60.77
CA VAL A 44 9.61 44.31 -61.21
C VAL A 44 9.42 44.97 -62.58
N ALA A 45 9.02 44.19 -63.59
CA ALA A 45 8.64 44.70 -64.91
C ALA A 45 7.17 45.17 -64.94
N CYS A 46 6.81 46.15 -65.78
CA CYS A 46 5.41 46.57 -65.93
C CYS A 46 4.54 45.44 -66.53
N ASN A 47 3.23 45.51 -66.31
CA ASN A 47 2.29 44.45 -66.68
C ASN A 47 2.34 44.10 -68.17
N ARG A 48 2.49 45.13 -69.03
CA ARG A 48 2.57 44.96 -70.48
C ARG A 48 3.85 44.28 -70.93
N CYS A 49 5.01 44.70 -70.42
CA CYS A 49 6.28 44.07 -70.74
C CYS A 49 6.35 42.63 -70.18
N ARG A 50 5.70 42.38 -69.03
CA ARG A 50 5.56 41.04 -68.44
C ARG A 50 4.70 40.12 -69.32
N GLN A 51 3.55 40.58 -69.81
CA GLN A 51 2.69 39.82 -70.72
C GLN A 51 3.35 39.53 -72.07
N ARG A 52 4.08 40.50 -72.62
CA ARG A 52 4.76 40.34 -73.92
C ARG A 52 6.13 39.66 -73.84
N LYS A 53 6.60 39.32 -72.62
CA LYS A 53 7.95 38.76 -72.36
C LYS A 53 9.08 39.60 -72.99
N THR A 54 8.89 40.92 -73.05
CA THR A 54 9.86 41.88 -73.58
C THR A 54 10.61 42.57 -72.46
N GLN A 55 11.86 42.98 -72.69
CA GLN A 55 12.70 43.62 -71.68
C GLN A 55 12.10 44.95 -71.21
N CYS A 56 11.88 45.07 -69.89
CA CYS A 56 11.47 46.30 -69.21
C CYS A 56 12.67 46.93 -68.51
N ASP A 57 12.87 48.22 -68.68
CA ASP A 57 13.95 49.00 -68.04
C ASP A 57 13.56 49.58 -66.68
N GLY A 58 12.30 49.40 -66.25
CA GLY A 58 11.87 49.71 -64.88
C GLY A 58 11.70 51.20 -64.56
N GLN A 59 11.86 52.10 -65.53
CA GLN A 59 11.66 53.54 -65.31
C GLN A 59 10.18 53.87 -64.99
N ARG A 60 9.95 54.76 -64.03
CA ARG A 60 8.63 55.22 -63.59
C ARG A 60 8.48 56.72 -63.92
N PRO A 61 7.33 57.20 -64.42
CA PRO A 61 6.03 56.53 -64.47
C PRO A 61 5.82 55.58 -65.66
N THR A 62 6.64 55.66 -66.72
CA THR A 62 6.49 54.83 -67.93
C THR A 62 7.85 54.28 -68.37
N CYS A 63 7.96 52.96 -68.53
CA CYS A 63 9.17 52.31 -69.02
C CYS A 63 9.48 52.72 -70.49
N SER A 64 10.75 52.74 -70.90
CA SER A 64 11.15 53.20 -72.25
C SER A 64 10.49 52.42 -73.38
N SER A 65 10.19 51.13 -73.17
CA SER A 65 9.51 50.28 -74.14
C SER A 65 8.05 50.67 -74.34
N CYS A 66 7.34 50.99 -73.26
CA CYS A 66 5.95 51.44 -73.33
C CYS A 66 5.84 52.89 -73.81
N MET A 67 6.81 53.75 -73.45
CA MET A 67 6.89 55.13 -73.92
C MET A 67 7.05 55.21 -75.45
N ARG A 68 8.00 54.44 -76.04
CA ARG A 68 8.21 54.42 -77.50
C ARG A 68 7.04 53.84 -78.28
N THR A 69 6.27 52.96 -77.67
CA THR A 69 5.11 52.35 -78.32
C THR A 69 3.82 53.14 -78.09
N GLY A 70 3.86 54.21 -77.27
CA GLY A 70 2.73 55.11 -77.02
C GLY A 70 1.56 54.48 -76.26
N VAL A 71 1.82 53.49 -75.39
CA VAL A 71 0.75 52.70 -74.76
C VAL A 71 0.88 52.70 -73.25
N ASP A 72 -0.27 52.58 -72.58
CA ASP A 72 -0.37 52.69 -71.13
C ASP A 72 0.51 51.68 -70.38
N CYS A 73 1.27 52.17 -69.41
CA CYS A 73 2.32 51.45 -68.70
C CYS A 73 1.96 51.36 -67.22
N GLN A 74 1.20 50.33 -66.87
CA GLN A 74 0.77 50.09 -65.50
C GLN A 74 1.69 49.08 -64.81
N TYR A 75 2.11 49.43 -63.61
CA TYR A 75 2.82 48.54 -62.69
C TYR A 75 1.83 48.08 -61.62
N ASP A 76 1.76 46.77 -61.38
CA ASP A 76 0.86 46.21 -60.38
C ASP A 76 1.24 46.66 -58.97
N GLN A 77 0.42 47.50 -58.34
CA GLN A 77 0.58 47.95 -56.96
C GLN A 77 -0.12 47.01 -55.95
N THR A 78 -0.91 46.04 -56.44
CA THR A 78 -1.76 45.16 -55.62
C THR A 78 -0.96 44.25 -54.68
N GLY A 79 0.20 43.72 -55.11
CA GLY A 79 1.01 42.82 -54.28
C GLY A 79 1.73 43.49 -53.11
N ALA A 80 2.14 44.76 -53.25
CA ALA A 80 2.81 45.51 -52.17
C ALA A 80 1.80 45.97 -51.11
N ASN A 81 0.60 46.36 -51.54
CA ASN A 81 -0.47 46.76 -50.63
C ASN A 81 -1.04 45.54 -49.88
N ALA A 82 -1.20 44.39 -50.54
CA ALA A 82 -1.65 43.15 -49.88
C ALA A 82 -0.62 42.61 -48.85
N LEU A 83 0.67 42.82 -49.09
CA LEU A 83 1.73 42.48 -48.13
C LEU A 83 1.80 43.47 -46.95
N ALA A 84 1.45 44.74 -47.16
CA ALA A 84 1.35 45.73 -46.10
C ALA A 84 0.12 45.47 -45.22
N GLU A 85 -1.03 45.22 -45.85
CA GLU A 85 -2.30 44.87 -45.17
C GLU A 85 -2.15 43.60 -44.34
N LYS A 86 -1.51 42.56 -44.89
CA LYS A 86 -1.25 41.32 -44.15
C LYS A 86 -0.23 41.50 -43.01
N ASN A 87 0.71 42.42 -43.15
CA ASN A 87 1.61 42.77 -42.04
C ASN A 87 0.87 43.53 -40.94
N GLU A 88 -0.06 44.42 -41.29
CA GLU A 88 -0.90 45.12 -40.32
C GLU A 88 -1.83 44.15 -39.58
N GLU A 89 -2.44 43.19 -40.29
CA GLU A 89 -3.24 42.10 -39.69
C GLU A 89 -2.41 41.26 -38.70
N LEU A 90 -1.22 40.81 -39.10
CA LEU A 90 -0.34 40.03 -38.23
C LEU A 90 0.16 40.83 -37.02
N GLN A 91 0.42 42.12 -37.19
CA GLN A 91 0.78 43.01 -36.08
C GLN A 91 -0.38 43.20 -35.10
N GLN A 92 -1.61 43.25 -35.61
CA GLN A 92 -2.80 43.37 -34.77
C GLN A 92 -3.06 42.06 -34.00
N GLU A 93 -2.89 40.90 -34.62
CA GLU A 93 -3.01 39.60 -33.98
C GLU A 93 -1.96 39.40 -32.88
N LEU A 94 -0.69 39.79 -33.14
CA LEU A 94 0.37 39.76 -32.13
C LEU A 94 0.08 40.66 -30.92
N LYS A 95 -0.50 41.85 -31.14
CA LYS A 95 -0.93 42.73 -30.03
C LYS A 95 -2.02 42.07 -29.19
N THR A 96 -3.00 41.44 -29.83
CA THR A 96 -4.09 40.73 -29.14
C THR A 96 -3.57 39.56 -28.29
N LEU A 97 -2.65 38.75 -28.84
CA LEU A 97 -2.04 37.63 -28.12
C LEU A 97 -1.15 38.09 -26.96
N THR A 98 -0.40 39.18 -27.15
CA THR A 98 0.45 39.75 -26.08
C THR A 98 -0.41 40.28 -24.93
N ALA A 99 -1.50 40.99 -25.23
CA ALA A 99 -2.43 41.48 -24.22
C ALA A 99 -3.11 40.35 -23.43
N LEU A 100 -3.38 39.20 -24.06
CA LEU A 100 -3.90 38.02 -23.38
C LEU A 100 -2.87 37.43 -22.41
N VAL A 101 -1.62 37.30 -22.84
CA VAL A 101 -0.53 36.75 -22.00
C VAL A 101 -0.24 37.66 -20.80
N ASP A 102 -0.19 38.98 -21.02
CA ASP A 102 -0.01 39.94 -19.93
C ASP A 102 -1.16 39.91 -18.94
N ARG A 103 -2.37 39.65 -19.40
CA ARG A 103 -3.54 39.54 -18.54
C ARG A 103 -3.53 38.25 -17.72
N LEU A 104 -3.16 37.12 -18.31
CA LEU A 104 -2.98 35.85 -17.60
C LEU A 104 -1.86 35.91 -16.56
N ARG A 105 -0.80 36.69 -16.82
CA ARG A 105 0.31 36.90 -15.88
C ARG A 105 -0.07 37.77 -14.68
N ASN A 106 -0.94 38.74 -14.88
CA ASN A 106 -1.27 39.75 -13.87
C ASN A 106 -2.65 39.52 -13.20
N SER A 107 -3.38 38.47 -13.58
CA SER A 107 -4.66 38.08 -12.99
C SER A 107 -4.48 37.16 -11.77
N SER A 108 -5.48 37.09 -10.90
CA SER A 108 -5.54 36.09 -9.83
C SER A 108 -5.59 34.66 -10.42
N GLU A 109 -5.23 33.63 -9.64
CA GLU A 109 -5.28 32.24 -10.12
C GLU A 109 -6.70 31.83 -10.58
N GLU A 110 -7.75 32.33 -9.92
CA GLU A 110 -9.14 32.03 -10.24
C GLU A 110 -9.58 32.69 -11.57
N ASP A 111 -9.19 33.95 -11.77
CA ASP A 111 -9.43 34.67 -13.02
C ASP A 111 -8.64 34.04 -14.18
N ALA A 112 -7.38 33.67 -13.95
CA ALA A 112 -6.54 32.99 -14.94
C ALA A 112 -7.16 31.64 -15.37
N PHE A 113 -7.68 30.86 -14.42
CA PHE A 113 -8.31 29.58 -14.70
C PHE A 113 -9.61 29.74 -15.49
N SER A 114 -10.40 30.78 -15.18
CA SER A 114 -11.62 31.12 -15.90
C SER A 114 -11.35 31.54 -17.35
N LEU A 115 -10.31 32.34 -17.58
CA LEU A 115 -9.85 32.78 -18.90
C LEU A 115 -9.33 31.59 -19.73
N ILE A 116 -8.55 30.69 -19.12
CA ILE A 116 -8.07 29.45 -19.77
C ILE A 116 -9.25 28.55 -20.15
N ARG A 117 -10.30 28.48 -19.32
CA ARG A 117 -11.49 27.68 -19.63
C ARG A 117 -12.28 28.29 -20.79
N GLN A 118 -12.42 29.61 -20.85
CA GLN A 118 -13.06 30.31 -21.97
C GLN A 118 -12.27 30.16 -23.28
N LEU A 119 -10.92 30.21 -23.21
CA LEU A 119 -10.04 29.94 -24.36
C LEU A 119 -10.20 28.53 -24.94
N LYS A 120 -10.58 27.54 -24.11
CA LYS A 120 -10.84 26.17 -24.57
C LYS A 120 -12.20 26.00 -25.24
N THR A 121 -13.14 26.91 -25.01
CA THR A 121 -14.52 26.81 -25.51
C THR A 121 -14.83 27.76 -26.66
N THR A 122 -14.09 28.87 -26.80
CA THR A 122 -14.37 29.93 -27.77
C THR A 122 -13.26 30.02 -28.81
N PRO A 123 -13.56 30.05 -30.12
CA PRO A 123 -12.55 30.07 -31.18
C PRO A 123 -11.92 31.45 -31.45
N ASP A 124 -12.54 32.55 -31.04
CA ASP A 124 -12.01 33.92 -31.23
C ASP A 124 -11.52 34.53 -29.90
N VAL A 125 -10.25 34.92 -29.87
CA VAL A 125 -9.55 35.50 -28.72
C VAL A 125 -10.00 36.95 -28.45
N SER A 126 -10.47 37.65 -29.48
CA SER A 126 -10.86 39.07 -29.41
C SER A 126 -12.15 39.27 -28.60
N GLU A 127 -13.09 38.33 -28.69
CA GLU A 127 -14.34 38.33 -27.92
C GLU A 127 -14.12 38.07 -26.42
N ILE A 128 -13.11 37.27 -26.08
CA ILE A 128 -12.73 36.98 -24.69
C ILE A 128 -12.16 38.24 -24.02
N LEU A 129 -11.35 39.02 -24.73
CA LEU A 129 -10.82 40.28 -24.19
C LEU A 129 -11.91 41.35 -24.02
N ALA A 130 -12.94 41.34 -24.86
CA ALA A 130 -14.07 42.28 -24.80
C ALA A 130 -15.08 41.95 -23.69
N SER A 131 -15.37 40.67 -23.45
CA SER A 131 -16.37 40.21 -22.46
C SER A 131 -15.94 40.38 -20.99
N VAL A 132 -14.65 40.63 -20.72
CA VAL A 132 -14.10 40.76 -19.36
C VAL A 132 -13.76 42.22 -19.02
N ARG A 133 -14.32 43.21 -19.74
CA ARG A 133 -14.09 44.65 -19.45
C ARG A 133 -14.91 45.20 -18.27
N GLU A 134 -15.89 44.44 -17.77
CA GLU A 134 -16.65 44.83 -16.58
C GLU A 134 -16.14 44.08 -15.34
N PRO A 135 -15.91 44.77 -14.20
CA PRO A 135 -15.57 44.10 -12.95
C PRO A 135 -16.71 43.15 -12.56
N PRO A 136 -16.41 41.91 -12.11
CA PRO A 136 -17.48 40.98 -11.78
C PRO A 136 -18.30 41.55 -10.62
N PRO A 137 -19.64 41.38 -10.63
CA PRO A 137 -20.41 41.59 -9.42
C PRO A 137 -19.84 40.65 -8.36
N ILE A 138 -19.62 41.17 -7.15
CA ILE A 138 -19.15 40.41 -5.98
C ILE A 138 -20.06 39.19 -5.83
N LYS A 139 -19.62 38.04 -6.34
CA LYS A 139 -20.31 36.77 -6.14
C LYS A 139 -20.02 36.38 -4.71
N GLN A 140 -21.08 36.28 -3.91
CA GLN A 140 -20.98 35.59 -2.63
C GLN A 140 -20.33 34.22 -2.89
N PRO A 141 -19.28 33.85 -2.14
CA PRO A 141 -18.67 32.55 -2.28
C PRO A 141 -19.74 31.48 -2.13
N SER A 142 -19.73 30.50 -3.03
CA SER A 142 -20.64 29.36 -2.90
C SER A 142 -20.44 28.70 -1.52
N SER A 143 -21.47 28.08 -0.96
CA SER A 143 -21.39 27.35 0.32
C SER A 143 -20.19 26.38 0.34
N HIS A 144 -19.79 25.84 -0.81
CA HIS A 144 -18.60 25.01 -1.00
C HIS A 144 -17.27 25.76 -0.84
N GLN A 145 -17.14 26.99 -1.34
CA GLN A 145 -15.93 27.81 -1.15
C GLN A 145 -15.78 28.28 0.31
N CYS A 146 -16.89 28.58 0.99
CA CYS A 146 -16.86 28.85 2.44
C CYS A 146 -16.47 27.61 3.25
N ALA A 147 -16.90 26.42 2.85
CA ALA A 147 -16.57 25.18 3.55
C ALA A 147 -15.11 24.72 3.30
N LEU A 148 -14.55 24.97 2.10
CA LEU A 148 -13.11 24.78 1.81
C LEU A 148 -12.19 25.71 2.63
N ALA A 149 -12.70 26.84 3.11
CA ALA A 149 -11.93 27.78 3.96
C ALA A 149 -11.86 27.35 5.44
N ILE A 150 -12.66 26.36 5.87
CA ILE A 150 -12.79 25.94 7.27
C ILE A 150 -12.03 24.62 7.55
N LEU A 151 -11.78 23.79 6.52
CA LEU A 151 -11.10 22.50 6.63
C LEU A 151 -9.63 22.58 6.18
N PRO A 152 -8.74 21.65 6.61
CA PRO A 152 -7.37 21.57 6.10
C PRO A 152 -7.34 21.46 4.56
N PRO A 153 -6.32 22.00 3.87
CA PRO A 153 -6.27 22.01 2.41
C PRO A 153 -6.21 20.58 1.84
N THR A 154 -7.32 20.12 1.27
CA THR A 154 -7.38 18.89 0.48
C THR A 154 -6.74 19.10 -0.89
N GLN A 155 -6.07 18.09 -1.45
CA GLN A 155 -5.31 18.22 -2.70
C GLN A 155 -6.19 18.04 -3.95
N SER A 156 -7.45 17.61 -3.79
CA SER A 156 -8.40 17.38 -4.89
C SER A 156 -9.85 17.55 -4.44
N PHE A 157 -10.79 17.74 -5.37
CA PHE A 157 -12.22 17.89 -5.05
C PHE A 157 -12.82 16.57 -4.57
N VAL A 158 -12.41 15.44 -5.15
CA VAL A 158 -12.86 14.12 -4.69
C VAL A 158 -12.37 13.80 -3.27
N GLU A 159 -11.16 14.22 -2.89
CA GLU A 159 -10.67 14.05 -1.52
C GLU A 159 -11.52 14.85 -0.54
N TYR A 160 -11.90 16.08 -0.91
CA TYR A 160 -12.84 16.89 -0.13
C TYR A 160 -14.22 16.24 0.00
N GLU A 161 -14.77 15.74 -1.10
CA GLU A 161 -16.05 15.01 -1.10
C GLU A 161 -15.99 13.78 -0.19
N LEU A 162 -14.89 13.00 -0.25
CA LEU A 162 -14.66 11.85 0.63
C LEU A 162 -14.58 12.25 2.10
N THR A 163 -13.89 13.34 2.43
CA THR A 163 -13.80 13.82 3.82
C THR A 163 -15.14 14.26 4.38
N ILE A 164 -16.03 14.84 3.57
CA ILE A 164 -17.35 15.27 4.04
C ILE A 164 -18.33 14.12 4.14
N LEU A 165 -18.39 13.28 3.10
CA LEU A 165 -19.41 12.23 3.01
C LEU A 165 -19.03 10.95 3.75
N HIS A 166 -17.73 10.71 3.92
CA HIS A 166 -17.18 9.46 4.46
C HIS A 166 -16.08 9.72 5.50
N ASP A 167 -16.34 10.65 6.43
CA ASP A 167 -15.41 11.09 7.49
C ASP A 167 -14.84 9.92 8.31
N PHE A 168 -15.61 8.83 8.49
CA PHE A 168 -15.14 7.63 9.19
C PHE A 168 -13.90 7.00 8.52
N SER A 169 -13.92 6.90 7.18
CA SER A 169 -12.83 6.31 6.40
C SER A 169 -11.81 7.34 5.92
N TYR A 170 -12.23 8.59 5.71
CA TYR A 170 -11.40 9.68 5.17
C TYR A 170 -11.42 10.89 6.11
N PRO A 171 -11.04 10.74 7.38
CA PRO A 171 -11.04 11.86 8.31
C PRO A 171 -10.10 12.95 7.81
N ALA A 172 -10.45 14.20 8.12
CA ALA A 172 -9.64 15.35 7.75
C ALA A 172 -8.20 15.21 8.28
N LEU A 173 -7.23 15.43 7.40
CA LEU A 173 -5.81 15.28 7.72
C LEU A 173 -5.22 16.62 8.17
N GLU A 174 -5.15 16.83 9.48
CA GLU A 174 -4.45 17.99 10.05
C GLU A 174 -2.94 17.92 9.79
N PRO A 175 -2.26 19.04 9.57
CA PRO A 175 -0.80 19.07 9.48
C PRO A 175 -0.15 18.41 10.71
N ILE A 176 0.78 17.48 10.50
CA ILE A 176 1.59 16.87 11.56
C ILE A 176 3.06 17.17 11.32
N GLU A 177 3.79 17.41 12.41
CA GLU A 177 5.25 17.40 12.40
C GLU A 177 5.75 15.98 12.15
N LEU A 178 6.48 15.81 11.04
CA LEU A 178 7.05 14.52 10.68
C LEU A 178 8.16 14.13 11.67
N PRO A 179 8.23 12.87 12.11
CA PRO A 179 9.29 12.42 13.03
C PRO A 179 10.66 12.63 12.41
N GLU A 180 11.57 13.34 13.08
CA GLU A 180 12.92 13.53 12.55
C GLU A 180 13.62 12.19 12.31
N ILE A 181 13.86 11.86 11.05
CA ILE A 181 14.51 10.62 10.65
C ILE A 181 15.62 10.89 9.65
N ASP A 182 16.80 10.38 9.97
CA ASP A 182 17.98 10.41 9.13
C ASP A 182 18.70 9.06 9.19
N LEU A 183 19.67 8.88 8.30
CA LEU A 183 20.45 7.64 8.20
C LEU A 183 21.32 7.41 9.44
N ASP A 184 21.85 8.49 10.03
CA ASP A 184 22.67 8.42 11.24
C ASP A 184 21.90 7.82 12.42
N ARG A 185 20.65 8.25 12.63
CA ARG A 185 19.75 7.71 13.66
C ARG A 185 19.37 6.27 13.33
N LEU A 186 19.09 5.97 12.06
CA LEU A 186 18.81 4.59 11.64
C LEU A 186 20.00 3.68 11.83
N GLU A 187 21.24 4.15 11.66
CA GLU A 187 22.46 3.37 11.92
C GLU A 187 22.66 3.19 13.44
N LYS A 188 22.53 4.29 14.20
CA LYS A 188 22.75 4.34 15.66
C LYS A 188 21.59 3.79 16.49
N SER A 189 20.42 3.52 15.89
CA SER A 189 19.26 2.94 16.58
C SER A 189 19.68 1.63 17.23
N ASN A 190 19.83 1.65 18.56
CA ASN A 190 20.16 0.47 19.33
C ASN A 190 18.84 -0.06 19.87
N TRP A 191 18.38 -1.19 19.33
CA TRP A 191 17.57 -2.09 20.14
C TRP A 191 18.38 -2.41 21.40
N PRO A 192 17.80 -2.42 22.62
CA PRO A 192 18.54 -2.79 23.81
C PRO A 192 19.30 -4.10 23.55
N LYS A 193 20.63 -4.04 23.64
CA LYS A 193 21.47 -5.24 23.53
C LYS A 193 21.24 -6.05 24.80
N SER A 194 20.56 -7.18 24.72
CA SER A 194 20.63 -8.13 25.84
C SER A 194 22.07 -8.59 26.01
N THR A 195 22.58 -8.44 27.22
CA THR A 195 23.77 -9.13 27.73
C THR A 195 23.45 -10.55 28.23
N THR A 196 22.20 -11.00 28.12
CA THR A 196 21.81 -12.37 28.47
C THR A 196 21.68 -13.21 27.22
N SER A 197 22.82 -13.78 26.79
CA SER A 197 22.83 -15.01 26.02
C SER A 197 21.89 -16.01 26.71
N ILE A 198 21.01 -16.64 25.95
CA ILE A 198 20.40 -17.90 26.40
C ILE A 198 21.58 -18.80 26.74
N ASP A 199 21.55 -19.45 27.91
CA ASP A 199 22.55 -20.46 28.22
C ASP A 199 22.56 -21.44 27.04
N ASP A 200 23.68 -21.56 26.32
CA ASP A 200 23.84 -22.51 25.21
C ASP A 200 23.44 -23.95 25.64
N LYS A 201 23.46 -24.20 26.95
CA LYS A 201 22.90 -25.38 27.62
C LYS A 201 21.41 -25.60 27.40
N VAL A 202 20.55 -24.58 27.45
CA VAL A 202 19.09 -24.74 27.24
C VAL A 202 18.79 -25.11 25.79
N LEU A 203 19.49 -24.50 24.83
CA LEU A 203 19.39 -24.84 23.41
C LEU A 203 19.94 -26.25 23.13
N ALA A 204 21.08 -26.62 23.73
CA ALA A 204 21.69 -27.93 23.60
C ALA A 204 20.89 -29.06 24.28
N ASP A 205 20.31 -28.80 25.46
CA ASP A 205 19.45 -29.76 26.17
C ASP A 205 18.15 -30.01 25.38
N LEU A 206 17.63 -29.00 24.68
CA LEU A 206 16.47 -29.14 23.80
C LEU A 206 16.78 -29.87 22.48
N ASP A 207 17.97 -29.67 21.90
CA ASP A 207 18.43 -30.43 20.73
C ASP A 207 18.76 -31.90 21.08
N SER A 208 18.99 -32.20 22.37
CA SER A 208 19.20 -33.55 22.89
C SER A 208 17.90 -34.33 23.20
N MET A 209 16.74 -33.69 23.09
CA MET A 209 15.45 -34.32 23.41
C MET A 209 15.13 -35.45 22.41
N PRO A 210 14.96 -36.71 22.86
CA PRO A 210 14.68 -37.81 21.95
C PRO A 210 13.33 -37.61 21.25
N GLY A 211 13.39 -37.58 19.91
CA GLY A 211 12.24 -37.54 19.01
C GLY A 211 11.39 -38.82 19.13
N SER A 212 10.56 -38.89 20.15
CA SER A 212 9.51 -39.89 20.24
C SER A 212 8.41 -39.44 21.21
N LEU A 213 7.49 -38.63 20.71
CA LEU A 213 6.10 -38.70 21.18
C LEU A 213 5.52 -40.03 20.65
N LYS A 214 5.91 -41.15 21.26
CA LYS A 214 5.18 -42.40 21.08
C LYS A 214 3.86 -42.27 21.84
N SER A 215 2.78 -42.20 21.07
CA SER A 215 1.41 -42.56 21.46
C SER A 215 0.79 -41.75 22.61
N VAL A 216 0.24 -40.58 22.29
CA VAL A 216 -0.99 -40.13 22.95
C VAL A 216 -2.08 -40.15 21.89
N VAL A 217 -2.75 -41.30 21.79
CA VAL A 217 -3.99 -41.43 21.02
C VAL A 217 -5.12 -40.82 21.88
N PRO A 218 -6.10 -40.11 21.30
CA PRO A 218 -7.18 -39.45 22.06
C PRO A 218 -8.04 -40.38 22.94
N SER A 219 -7.90 -41.70 22.84
CA SER A 219 -8.73 -42.69 23.53
C SER A 219 -8.24 -43.11 24.93
N GLN A 220 -7.13 -42.58 25.46
CA GLN A 220 -6.56 -43.03 26.75
C GLN A 220 -6.26 -41.92 27.78
N LEU A 221 -6.97 -40.79 27.77
CA LEU A 221 -6.76 -39.70 28.73
C LEU A 221 -7.38 -39.90 30.14
N ASN A 222 -7.96 -41.07 30.42
CA ASN A 222 -8.41 -41.41 31.76
C ASN A 222 -7.36 -42.25 32.48
N ALA A 223 -6.50 -41.58 33.26
CA ALA A 223 -5.59 -42.07 34.29
C ALA A 223 -4.10 -41.81 33.99
N ILE A 224 -3.58 -40.68 34.49
CA ILE A 224 -2.17 -40.58 34.90
C ILE A 224 -2.13 -39.96 36.31
N PRO A 225 -1.41 -40.54 37.29
CA PRO A 225 -1.48 -40.13 38.69
C PRO A 225 -0.76 -38.81 38.97
N GLN A 226 -1.33 -38.04 39.90
CA GLN A 226 -0.70 -36.88 40.54
C GLN A 226 0.53 -37.32 41.35
N THR A 227 1.74 -37.08 40.86
CA THR A 227 2.94 -37.12 41.71
C THR A 227 3.77 -35.86 41.48
N ALA A 228 3.82 -35.02 42.51
CA ALA A 228 4.63 -33.82 42.59
C ALA A 228 6.13 -34.17 42.60
N PHE A 229 6.93 -33.45 41.80
CA PHE A 229 8.39 -33.46 41.92
C PHE A 229 8.84 -32.29 42.80
N PRO A 230 9.74 -32.51 43.78
CA PRO A 230 10.27 -31.47 44.67
C PRO A 230 11.54 -30.84 44.12
N GLY A 231 11.67 -29.50 44.23
CA GLY A 231 12.95 -28.80 44.15
C GLY A 231 12.96 -27.53 43.29
N SER A 232 12.56 -26.39 43.85
CA SER A 232 12.80 -25.06 43.29
C SER A 232 14.18 -24.52 43.72
N PRO A 233 15.05 -23.99 42.83
CA PRO A 233 16.21 -23.21 43.25
C PRO A 233 15.76 -21.79 43.67
N LYS A 234 16.29 -21.31 44.80
CA LYS A 234 16.00 -19.98 45.37
C LYS A 234 16.63 -18.87 44.51
N SER A 235 15.83 -17.88 44.12
CA SER A 235 16.26 -16.62 43.50
C SER A 235 16.74 -15.61 44.55
N PRO A 236 17.75 -14.76 44.28
CA PRO A 236 18.17 -13.71 45.19
C PRO A 236 17.21 -12.52 45.12
N SER A 237 16.86 -12.01 46.29
CA SER A 237 15.86 -10.96 46.51
C SER A 237 16.51 -9.58 46.47
N VAL A 238 15.96 -8.67 45.68
CA VAL A 238 16.08 -7.22 45.91
C VAL A 238 14.67 -6.64 45.80
N VAL A 239 14.15 -6.16 46.94
CA VAL A 239 12.82 -5.54 47.07
C VAL A 239 13.02 -4.03 47.16
N ILE A 240 12.39 -3.26 46.26
CA ILE A 240 11.99 -1.88 46.54
C ILE A 240 10.59 -1.65 45.93
N GLY A 241 9.57 -1.56 46.80
CA GLY A 241 8.17 -1.24 46.51
C GLY A 241 7.29 -2.43 46.04
N PRO A 242 6.01 -2.51 46.42
CA PRO A 242 5.10 -3.45 45.75
C PRO A 242 4.92 -2.96 44.31
N SER A 243 5.46 -3.71 43.34
CA SER A 243 5.10 -3.53 41.93
C SER A 243 3.57 -3.53 41.83
N PRO A 244 2.95 -2.60 41.08
CA PRO A 244 1.52 -2.69 40.82
C PRO A 244 1.21 -4.08 40.26
N PRO A 245 0.08 -4.72 40.66
CA PRO A 245 -0.24 -6.06 40.20
C PRO A 245 -0.27 -6.08 38.67
N LEU A 246 0.44 -7.04 38.07
CA LEU A 246 0.40 -7.28 36.62
C LEU A 246 -1.06 -7.47 36.22
N ARG A 247 -1.63 -6.49 35.52
CA ARG A 247 -3.04 -6.53 35.14
C ARG A 247 -3.14 -7.08 33.72
N TRP A 248 -3.38 -8.37 33.62
CA TRP A 248 -3.67 -9.04 32.36
C TRP A 248 -5.06 -8.65 31.84
N CYS A 249 -5.27 -8.78 30.53
CA CYS A 249 -6.54 -8.45 29.87
C CYS A 249 -7.73 -9.23 30.44
N ASP A 250 -7.47 -10.43 30.99
CA ASP A 250 -8.43 -11.29 31.65
C ASP A 250 -7.88 -11.83 32.98
N SER A 251 -8.70 -11.75 34.04
CA SER A 251 -8.30 -12.17 35.39
C SER A 251 -8.05 -13.68 35.53
N ARG A 252 -8.63 -14.53 34.67
CA ARG A 252 -8.46 -16.00 34.71
C ARG A 252 -7.02 -16.41 34.50
N LEU A 253 -6.25 -15.62 33.72
CA LEU A 253 -4.84 -15.89 33.49
C LEU A 253 -4.05 -16.02 34.80
N ASN A 254 -4.49 -15.39 35.92
CA ASN A 254 -3.89 -15.51 37.28
C ASN A 254 -3.79 -16.93 37.82
N ARG A 255 -4.55 -17.85 37.21
CA ARG A 255 -4.60 -19.27 37.57
C ARG A 255 -3.93 -20.16 36.51
N LEU A 256 -3.23 -19.58 35.54
CA LEU A 256 -2.57 -20.33 34.47
C LEU A 256 -1.56 -21.32 35.06
N ASN A 257 -1.64 -22.57 34.59
CA ASN A 257 -0.62 -23.59 34.81
C ASN A 257 -0.11 -24.06 33.44
N ILE A 258 0.88 -23.36 32.91
CA ILE A 258 1.35 -23.54 31.54
C ILE A 258 2.05 -24.89 31.31
N ASN A 259 2.65 -25.46 32.36
CA ASN A 259 3.34 -26.75 32.32
C ASN A 259 2.42 -27.94 32.01
N TYR A 260 1.09 -27.76 32.14
CA TYR A 260 0.13 -28.77 31.68
C TYR A 260 0.08 -28.87 30.14
N TRP A 261 0.31 -27.74 29.45
CA TRP A 261 0.05 -27.60 28.02
C TRP A 261 1.29 -27.78 27.14
N THR A 262 2.48 -27.49 27.67
CA THR A 262 3.73 -27.47 26.91
C THR A 262 4.89 -27.97 27.75
N ARG A 263 5.91 -28.54 27.09
CA ARG A 263 7.18 -28.92 27.73
C ARG A 263 8.23 -27.81 27.67
N VAL A 264 7.96 -26.72 26.95
CA VAL A 264 8.85 -25.58 26.84
C VAL A 264 8.98 -24.91 28.21
N PRO A 265 10.20 -24.65 28.71
CA PRO A 265 10.41 -24.08 30.04
C PRO A 265 10.09 -22.58 30.05
N ILE A 266 8.81 -22.25 30.18
CA ILE A 266 8.28 -20.89 30.32
C ILE A 266 7.59 -20.74 31.69
N SER A 267 7.72 -19.57 32.33
CA SER A 267 6.99 -19.30 33.57
C SER A 267 5.52 -18.98 33.29
N ASN A 268 4.63 -19.22 34.26
CA ASN A 268 3.22 -18.88 34.13
C ASN A 268 3.02 -17.37 33.87
N GLU A 269 3.83 -16.52 34.50
CA GLU A 269 3.75 -15.07 34.40
C GLU A 269 4.13 -14.59 33.00
N LEU A 270 5.22 -15.13 32.42
CA LEU A 270 5.65 -14.78 31.06
C LEU A 270 4.65 -15.28 30.02
N ALA A 271 4.16 -16.52 30.18
CA ALA A 271 3.13 -17.08 29.30
C ALA A 271 1.82 -16.27 29.37
N ALA A 272 1.37 -15.91 30.56
CA ALA A 272 0.18 -15.07 30.76
C ALA A 272 0.34 -13.68 30.14
N GLY A 273 1.51 -13.05 30.30
CA GLY A 273 1.83 -11.76 29.68
C GLY A 273 1.81 -11.81 28.15
N ALA A 274 2.43 -12.86 27.56
CA ALA A 274 2.43 -13.07 26.12
C ALA A 274 1.02 -13.32 25.57
N ILE A 275 0.24 -14.22 26.21
CA ILE A 275 -1.14 -14.52 25.82
C ILE A 275 -2.01 -13.26 25.93
N SER A 276 -1.92 -12.50 27.03
CA SER A 276 -2.65 -11.24 27.20
C SER A 276 -2.36 -10.28 26.06
N THR A 277 -1.07 -10.09 25.75
CA THR A 277 -0.63 -9.17 24.69
C THR A 277 -1.20 -9.59 23.33
N TYR A 278 -1.14 -10.88 22.97
CA TYR A 278 -1.73 -11.39 21.73
C TYR A 278 -3.26 -11.19 21.68
N LEU A 279 -3.97 -11.41 22.79
CA LEU A 279 -5.42 -11.24 22.86
C LEU A 279 -5.82 -9.77 22.64
N GLU A 280 -5.06 -8.84 23.19
CA GLU A 280 -5.28 -7.39 23.07
C GLU A 280 -4.87 -6.81 21.71
N THR A 281 -4.00 -7.50 20.96
CA THR A 281 -3.51 -7.04 19.66
C THR A 281 -4.02 -7.91 18.50
N ASP A 282 -3.30 -8.96 18.15
CA ASP A 282 -3.49 -9.73 16.92
C ASP A 282 -4.77 -10.57 16.94
N HIS A 283 -5.22 -11.02 18.11
CA HIS A 283 -6.48 -11.76 18.20
C HIS A 283 -7.68 -10.92 17.79
N ALA A 284 -7.68 -9.61 18.10
CA ALA A 284 -8.73 -8.67 17.68
C ALA A 284 -8.83 -8.53 16.16
N LEU A 285 -7.80 -8.94 15.42
CA LEU A 285 -7.74 -8.92 13.95
C LEU A 285 -7.97 -10.30 13.32
N LEU A 286 -7.48 -11.36 13.97
CA LEU A 286 -7.42 -12.72 13.41
C LEU A 286 -8.52 -13.65 13.94
N GLY A 287 -8.91 -13.50 15.21
CA GLY A 287 -10.05 -14.16 15.85
C GLY A 287 -10.18 -15.67 15.65
N PHE A 288 -9.07 -16.42 15.52
CA PHE A 288 -9.08 -17.85 15.20
C PHE A 288 -9.83 -18.77 16.17
N PHE A 289 -10.13 -18.30 17.38
CA PHE A 289 -10.85 -19.04 18.40
C PHE A 289 -11.66 -18.06 19.26
N ASP A 290 -12.65 -18.56 20.00
CA ASP A 290 -13.38 -17.76 20.98
C ASP A 290 -12.53 -17.59 22.24
N ALA A 291 -12.14 -16.36 22.57
CA ALA A 291 -11.21 -16.08 23.66
C ALA A 291 -11.75 -16.52 25.03
N ASP A 292 -13.05 -16.38 25.27
CA ASP A 292 -13.64 -16.74 26.56
C ASP A 292 -13.66 -18.25 26.76
N LEU A 293 -14.09 -19.01 25.75
CA LEU A 293 -14.10 -20.47 25.79
C LEU A 293 -12.68 -21.03 25.87
N PHE A 294 -11.74 -20.46 25.11
CA PHE A 294 -10.34 -20.83 25.16
C PHE A 294 -9.73 -20.59 26.56
N LEU A 295 -9.91 -19.40 27.15
CA LEU A 295 -9.32 -19.07 28.45
C LEU A 295 -9.90 -19.91 29.60
N SER A 296 -11.20 -20.23 29.54
CA SER A 296 -11.82 -21.15 30.50
C SER A 296 -11.15 -22.52 30.43
N ASP A 297 -11.05 -23.10 29.23
CA ASP A 297 -10.46 -24.43 29.04
C ASP A 297 -8.96 -24.45 29.32
N LEU A 298 -8.23 -23.37 29.00
CA LEU A 298 -6.80 -23.20 29.27
C LEU A 298 -6.50 -23.30 30.78
N VAL A 299 -7.30 -22.60 31.60
CA VAL A 299 -7.09 -22.52 33.05
C VAL A 299 -7.68 -23.72 33.78
N GLU A 300 -8.80 -24.25 33.29
CA GLU A 300 -9.46 -25.43 33.85
C GLU A 300 -8.90 -26.75 33.31
N GLN A 301 -7.89 -26.68 32.43
CA GLN A 301 -7.18 -27.84 31.86
C GLN A 301 -8.12 -28.80 31.11
N ARG A 302 -9.07 -28.24 30.33
CA ARG A 302 -10.04 -28.97 29.52
C ARG A 302 -9.70 -28.90 28.05
N LEU A 303 -10.09 -29.94 27.31
CA LEU A 303 -9.69 -30.12 25.91
C LEU A 303 -10.79 -29.81 24.88
N ASN A 304 -11.86 -29.11 25.26
CA ASN A 304 -12.99 -28.86 24.35
C ASN A 304 -12.65 -27.76 23.33
N TYR A 305 -12.10 -26.66 23.83
CA TYR A 305 -11.74 -25.46 23.07
C TYR A 305 -10.26 -25.06 23.25
N CYS A 306 -9.48 -25.89 23.95
CA CYS A 306 -8.04 -25.74 24.13
C CYS A 306 -7.32 -27.06 23.82
N SER A 307 -6.08 -27.01 23.33
CA SER A 307 -5.25 -28.19 23.11
C SER A 307 -3.77 -27.83 23.23
N PRO A 308 -2.87 -28.77 23.56
CA PRO A 308 -1.42 -28.53 23.53
C PRO A 308 -0.96 -27.92 22.20
N PHE A 309 -1.48 -28.43 21.07
CA PHE A 309 -1.11 -27.90 19.75
C PHE A 309 -1.56 -26.45 19.53
N LEU A 310 -2.78 -26.10 19.98
CA LEU A 310 -3.25 -24.73 19.94
C LEU A 310 -2.43 -23.83 20.86
N VAL A 311 -2.10 -24.28 22.08
CA VAL A 311 -1.31 -23.50 23.05
C VAL A 311 0.11 -23.25 22.56
N SER A 312 0.81 -24.26 22.04
CA SER A 312 2.16 -24.07 21.49
C SER A 312 2.15 -23.18 20.24
N SER A 313 1.15 -23.31 19.36
CA SER A 313 1.00 -22.43 18.18
C SER A 313 0.68 -20.99 18.58
N LEU A 314 -0.18 -20.80 19.58
CA LEU A 314 -0.49 -19.51 20.16
C LEU A 314 0.74 -18.88 20.80
N LEU A 315 1.48 -19.61 21.63
CA LEU A 315 2.68 -19.08 22.30
C LEU A 315 3.82 -18.79 21.34
N CYS A 316 3.93 -19.53 20.23
CA CYS A 316 4.81 -19.19 19.13
C CYS A 316 4.49 -17.76 18.62
N MET A 317 3.23 -17.51 18.24
CA MET A 317 2.80 -16.20 17.75
C MET A 317 2.90 -15.11 18.83
N ALA A 318 2.43 -15.40 20.05
CA ALA A 318 2.41 -14.46 21.15
C ALA A 318 3.81 -14.02 21.58
N CYS A 319 4.79 -14.94 21.56
CA CYS A 319 6.18 -14.60 21.88
C CYS A 319 6.82 -13.69 20.82
N LEU A 320 6.45 -13.82 19.53
CA LEU A 320 6.90 -12.87 18.50
C LEU A 320 6.45 -11.46 18.87
N CYS A 321 5.16 -11.26 19.14
CA CYS A 321 4.61 -9.95 19.52
C CYS A 321 5.17 -9.44 20.87
N TYR A 322 5.36 -10.35 21.83
CA TYR A 322 5.84 -10.02 23.17
C TYR A 322 7.33 -9.67 23.21
N THR A 323 8.10 -9.97 22.15
CA THR A 323 9.52 -9.58 22.02
C THR A 323 9.69 -8.05 22.12
N ALA A 324 8.67 -7.29 21.70
CA ALA A 324 8.62 -5.84 21.88
C ALA A 324 8.62 -5.36 23.35
N ILE A 325 8.23 -6.24 24.27
CA ILE A 325 8.08 -5.98 25.70
C ILE A 325 9.22 -6.65 26.48
N ASP A 326 9.48 -7.93 26.20
CA ASP A 326 10.56 -8.73 26.78
C ASP A 326 11.28 -9.51 25.69
N GLU A 327 12.53 -9.11 25.42
CA GLU A 327 13.40 -9.69 24.40
C GLU A 327 13.64 -11.20 24.56
N LYS A 328 13.49 -11.74 25.79
CA LYS A 328 13.64 -13.17 26.05
C LYS A 328 12.59 -14.00 25.31
N ALA A 329 11.44 -13.40 24.97
CA ALA A 329 10.40 -14.05 24.22
C ALA A 329 10.83 -14.42 22.79
N ALA A 330 11.80 -13.70 22.20
CA ALA A 330 12.26 -13.96 20.84
C ALA A 330 12.71 -15.41 20.67
N ALA A 331 13.55 -15.92 21.57
CA ALA A 331 14.01 -17.31 21.49
C ALA A 331 12.92 -18.33 21.80
N LEU A 332 12.01 -18.02 22.72
CA LEU A 332 10.87 -18.88 23.03
C LEU A 332 9.99 -19.11 21.79
N SER A 333 9.83 -18.10 20.93
CA SER A 333 9.05 -18.25 19.68
C SER A 333 9.57 -19.38 18.79
N HIS A 334 10.89 -19.50 18.61
CA HIS A 334 11.52 -20.59 17.83
C HIS A 334 11.37 -21.95 18.50
N VAL A 335 11.42 -22.01 19.83
CA VAL A 335 11.23 -23.26 20.57
C VAL A 335 9.77 -23.73 20.46
N PHE A 336 8.81 -22.83 20.64
CA PHE A 336 7.39 -23.12 20.44
C PHE A 336 7.06 -23.50 19.00
N GLN A 337 7.71 -22.89 18.00
CA GLN A 337 7.55 -23.29 16.61
C GLN A 337 7.93 -24.77 16.40
N ARG A 338 9.08 -25.21 16.95
CA ARG A 338 9.52 -26.60 16.86
C ARG A 338 8.57 -27.55 17.57
N GLU A 339 8.09 -27.19 18.76
CA GLU A 339 7.10 -27.99 19.49
C GLU A 339 5.78 -28.09 18.72
N ALA A 340 5.27 -26.98 18.19
CA ALA A 340 4.04 -26.95 17.39
C ALA A 340 4.18 -27.81 16.11
N GLU A 341 5.33 -27.79 15.45
CA GLU A 341 5.61 -28.65 14.30
C GLU A 341 5.61 -30.14 14.67
N GLN A 342 6.16 -30.51 15.83
CA GLN A 342 6.08 -31.88 16.34
C GLN A 342 4.64 -32.30 16.66
N LEU A 343 3.89 -31.42 17.33
CA LEU A 343 2.49 -31.66 17.70
C LEU A 343 1.60 -31.80 16.45
N ARG A 344 1.87 -31.08 15.36
CA ARG A 344 1.15 -31.26 14.08
C ARG A 344 1.09 -32.73 13.65
N TYR A 345 2.16 -33.49 13.81
CA TYR A 345 2.17 -34.92 13.46
C TYR A 345 1.27 -35.76 14.35
N ALA A 346 1.19 -35.45 15.65
CA ALA A 346 0.33 -36.14 16.60
C ALA A 346 -1.17 -35.88 16.33
N TYR A 347 -1.49 -34.70 15.80
CA TYR A 347 -2.87 -34.30 15.45
C TYR A 347 -3.23 -34.55 13.98
N ARG A 348 -2.34 -35.19 13.20
CA ARG A 348 -2.54 -35.50 11.77
C ARG A 348 -3.64 -36.55 11.58
N GLY A 349 -4.88 -36.10 11.52
CA GLY A 349 -6.09 -36.94 11.41
C GLY A 349 -7.23 -36.55 12.36
N SER A 350 -7.01 -35.57 13.25
CA SER A 350 -8.06 -35.00 14.09
C SER A 350 -8.64 -33.75 13.42
N ASP A 351 -9.77 -33.90 12.74
CA ASP A 351 -10.50 -32.77 12.15
C ASP A 351 -11.38 -32.12 13.23
N THR A 352 -10.80 -31.16 13.96
CA THR A 352 -11.50 -30.36 14.97
C THR A 352 -11.26 -28.88 14.75
N ILE A 353 -12.18 -28.03 15.23
CA ILE A 353 -12.00 -26.57 15.18
C ILE A 353 -10.74 -26.13 15.93
N THR A 354 -10.36 -26.81 17.02
CA THR A 354 -9.14 -26.51 17.78
C THR A 354 -7.86 -26.81 16.99
N THR A 355 -7.83 -27.92 16.24
CA THR A 355 -6.71 -28.27 15.36
C THR A 355 -6.64 -27.30 14.18
N LEU A 356 -7.78 -26.90 13.61
CA LEU A 356 -7.85 -25.90 12.57
C LEU A 356 -7.28 -24.54 13.02
N SER A 357 -7.70 -24.04 14.19
CA SER A 357 -7.19 -22.80 14.78
C SER A 357 -5.68 -22.88 15.03
N ALA A 358 -5.19 -24.03 15.50
CA ALA A 358 -3.76 -24.27 15.72
C ALA A 358 -2.96 -24.25 14.41
N LEU A 359 -3.45 -24.91 13.35
CA LEU A 359 -2.82 -24.88 12.02
C LEU A 359 -2.76 -23.46 11.46
N SER A 360 -3.86 -22.70 11.57
CA SER A 360 -3.92 -21.31 11.12
C SER A 360 -2.91 -20.41 11.86
N LEU A 361 -2.84 -20.53 13.19
CA LEU A 361 -1.89 -19.80 14.03
C LEU A 361 -0.43 -20.17 13.76
N CYS A 362 -0.16 -21.47 13.66
CA CYS A 362 1.18 -21.96 13.37
C CYS A 362 1.63 -21.51 11.98
N SER A 363 0.72 -21.49 11.00
CA SER A 363 0.99 -20.98 9.65
C SER A 363 1.47 -19.52 9.68
N ILE A 364 0.69 -18.62 10.30
CA ILE A 364 1.05 -17.19 10.33
C ILE A 364 2.34 -16.95 11.13
N ALA A 365 2.53 -17.65 12.26
CA ALA A 365 3.75 -17.54 13.04
C ALA A 365 4.99 -18.01 12.26
N CYS A 366 4.87 -19.11 11.51
CA CYS A 366 5.94 -19.59 10.63
C CYS A 366 6.28 -18.55 9.55
N THR A 367 5.28 -17.90 8.95
CA THR A 367 5.52 -16.84 7.97
C THR A 367 6.30 -15.67 8.58
N TRP A 368 5.97 -15.24 9.81
CA TRP A 368 6.71 -14.17 10.49
C TRP A 368 8.14 -14.54 10.89
N LEU A 369 8.38 -15.82 11.17
CA LEU A 369 9.72 -16.37 11.42
C LEU A 369 10.58 -16.48 10.16
N GLY A 370 9.99 -16.34 8.97
CA GLY A 370 10.65 -16.54 7.66
C GLY A 370 10.54 -17.97 7.12
N LYS A 371 9.80 -18.86 7.82
CA LYS A 371 9.53 -20.26 7.44
C LYS A 371 8.45 -20.38 6.39
N ASP A 372 8.51 -19.59 5.33
CA ASP A 372 7.46 -19.41 4.34
C ASP A 372 6.93 -20.73 3.75
N LYS A 373 7.82 -21.68 3.43
CA LYS A 373 7.41 -22.99 2.88
C LYS A 373 6.55 -23.76 3.87
N LEU A 374 6.99 -23.85 5.12
CA LEU A 374 6.25 -24.52 6.18
C LEU A 374 4.94 -23.79 6.48
N GLY A 375 4.96 -22.45 6.53
CA GLY A 375 3.79 -21.60 6.72
C GLY A 375 2.73 -21.84 5.64
N GLN A 376 3.15 -21.94 4.37
CA GLN A 376 2.26 -22.25 3.24
C GLN A 376 1.71 -23.68 3.30
N ASP A 377 2.53 -24.67 3.66
CA ASP A 377 2.06 -26.05 3.80
C ASP A 377 1.04 -26.19 4.95
N LEU A 378 1.25 -25.48 6.07
CA LEU A 378 0.29 -25.38 7.17
C LEU A 378 -1.01 -24.70 6.73
N LEU A 379 -0.92 -23.63 5.92
CA LEU A 379 -2.09 -22.93 5.39
C LEU A 379 -2.93 -23.83 4.48
N LYS A 380 -2.29 -24.64 3.63
CA LYS A 380 -2.97 -25.61 2.76
C LYS A 380 -3.69 -26.67 3.59
N ASP A 381 -3.03 -27.22 4.61
CA ASP A 381 -3.65 -28.16 5.54
C ASP A 381 -4.85 -27.53 6.26
N SER A 382 -4.71 -26.28 6.71
CA SER A 382 -5.76 -25.51 7.35
C SER A 382 -6.96 -25.31 6.42
N ARG A 383 -6.75 -24.90 5.16
CA ARG A 383 -7.83 -24.78 4.17
C ARG A 383 -8.51 -26.12 3.95
N ALA A 384 -7.76 -27.17 3.66
CA ALA A 384 -8.31 -28.49 3.39
C ALA A 384 -9.12 -29.04 4.58
N MET A 385 -8.67 -28.78 5.81
CA MET A 385 -9.42 -29.16 7.01
C MET A 385 -10.71 -28.36 7.15
N ALA A 386 -10.69 -27.05 6.94
CA ALA A 386 -11.90 -26.23 7.02
C ALA A 386 -12.95 -26.62 5.97
N GLU A 387 -12.52 -27.02 4.76
CA GLU A 387 -13.38 -27.58 3.71
C GLU A 387 -13.98 -28.93 4.11
N ARG A 388 -13.18 -29.85 4.69
CA ARG A 388 -13.70 -31.13 5.23
C ARG A 388 -14.69 -30.92 6.36
N LEU A 389 -14.49 -29.91 7.20
CA LEU A 389 -15.40 -29.50 8.25
C LEU A 389 -16.65 -28.76 7.73
N GLN A 390 -16.70 -28.44 6.42
CA GLN A 390 -17.77 -27.69 5.74
C GLN A 390 -17.99 -26.29 6.33
N LEU A 391 -16.90 -25.62 6.71
CA LEU A 391 -16.96 -24.29 7.32
C LEU A 391 -17.08 -23.16 6.30
N PHE A 392 -16.59 -23.37 5.07
CA PHE A 392 -16.70 -22.47 3.92
C PHE A 392 -16.42 -23.23 2.62
N GLY A 393 -16.55 -22.55 1.47
CA GLY A 393 -16.22 -23.13 0.16
C GLY A 393 -17.33 -23.98 -0.48
N SER A 394 -18.28 -24.49 0.31
CA SER A 394 -19.52 -25.10 -0.17
C SER A 394 -20.68 -24.08 -0.17
N GLN A 395 -21.55 -24.12 -1.18
CA GLN A 395 -22.87 -23.47 -1.12
C GLN A 395 -23.60 -24.02 0.11
N GLY A 396 -24.07 -23.15 1.01
CA GLY A 396 -24.82 -23.56 2.19
C GLY A 396 -26.06 -24.35 1.78
N THR A 397 -26.01 -25.67 1.88
CA THR A 397 -27.18 -26.52 1.64
C THR A 397 -28.01 -26.57 2.92
N ASP A 398 -29.32 -26.82 2.79
CA ASP A 398 -30.23 -26.99 3.94
C ASP A 398 -29.69 -27.99 4.98
N ALA A 399 -28.93 -29.00 4.53
CA ALA A 399 -28.29 -29.98 5.41
C ALA A 399 -27.15 -29.39 6.26
N VAL A 400 -26.33 -28.50 5.70
CA VAL A 400 -25.25 -27.81 6.44
C VAL A 400 -25.83 -26.84 7.45
N GLU A 401 -26.86 -26.08 7.07
CA GLU A 401 -27.56 -25.19 7.99
C GLU A 401 -28.23 -25.95 9.13
N THR A 402 -28.91 -27.05 8.83
CA THR A 402 -29.54 -27.92 9.85
C THR A 402 -28.51 -28.48 10.84
N LYS A 403 -27.32 -28.85 10.36
CA LYS A 403 -26.22 -29.32 11.22
C LYS A 403 -25.79 -28.25 12.22
N PHE A 404 -25.68 -26.99 11.81
CA PHE A 404 -25.28 -25.90 12.70
C PHE A 404 -26.39 -25.50 13.67
N LEU A 405 -27.66 -25.58 13.26
CA LEU A 405 -28.80 -25.32 14.14
C LEU A 405 -28.93 -26.32 15.31
N GLN A 406 -28.33 -27.50 15.20
CA GLN A 406 -28.31 -28.52 16.26
C GLN A 406 -27.19 -28.30 17.30
N MET A 407 -26.27 -27.36 17.06
CA MET A 407 -25.17 -27.06 17.97
C MET A 407 -25.62 -26.23 19.16
N THR A 408 -24.92 -26.36 20.29
CA THR A 408 -25.10 -25.44 21.43
C THR A 408 -24.60 -24.04 21.10
N SER A 409 -25.03 -23.04 21.86
CA SER A 409 -24.56 -21.65 21.72
C SER A 409 -23.03 -21.54 21.79
N GLU A 410 -22.37 -22.26 22.71
CA GLU A 410 -20.90 -22.27 22.82
C GLU A 410 -20.24 -22.90 21.60
N GLN A 411 -20.79 -24.00 21.08
CA GLN A 411 -20.29 -24.66 19.87
C GLN A 411 -20.41 -23.76 18.65
N ILE A 412 -21.53 -23.04 18.51
CA ILE A 412 -21.75 -22.08 17.42
C ILE A 412 -20.71 -20.98 17.50
N ARG A 413 -20.49 -20.38 18.68
CA ARG A 413 -19.47 -19.33 18.88
C ARG A 413 -18.07 -19.80 18.49
N ALA A 414 -17.64 -20.94 19.05
CA ALA A 414 -16.30 -21.48 18.79
C ALA A 414 -16.11 -21.83 17.31
N THR A 415 -17.11 -22.46 16.68
CA THR A 415 -17.07 -22.83 15.27
C THR A 415 -17.10 -21.59 14.36
N SER A 416 -17.85 -20.55 14.73
CA SER A 416 -17.89 -19.28 14.00
C SER A 416 -16.53 -18.59 14.00
N HIS A 417 -15.86 -18.52 15.16
CA HIS A 417 -14.50 -18.00 15.26
C HIS A 417 -13.50 -18.79 14.40
N ALA A 418 -13.50 -20.11 14.48
CA ALA A 418 -12.61 -20.94 13.67
C ALA A 418 -12.88 -20.77 12.17
N ALA A 419 -14.15 -20.75 11.75
CA ALA A 419 -14.54 -20.58 10.35
C ALA A 419 -14.15 -19.20 9.80
N TRP A 420 -14.57 -18.13 10.46
CA TRP A 420 -14.34 -16.76 10.03
C TRP A 420 -12.87 -16.33 10.17
N GLY A 421 -12.18 -16.80 11.21
CA GLY A 421 -10.75 -16.56 11.40
C GLY A 421 -9.91 -17.22 10.31
N SER A 422 -10.14 -18.51 10.04
CA SER A 422 -9.44 -19.20 8.94
C SER A 422 -9.79 -18.63 7.57
N TYR A 423 -11.06 -18.31 7.31
CA TYR A 423 -11.48 -17.64 6.07
C TYR A 423 -10.74 -16.31 5.87
N SER A 424 -10.78 -15.44 6.87
CA SER A 424 -10.13 -14.11 6.84
C SER A 424 -8.62 -14.22 6.63
N TYR A 425 -7.96 -15.14 7.33
CA TYR A 425 -6.51 -15.34 7.18
C TYR A 425 -6.14 -15.87 5.78
N ILE A 426 -6.90 -16.82 5.24
CA ILE A 426 -6.66 -17.32 3.89
C ILE A 426 -6.84 -16.20 2.85
N THR A 427 -7.85 -15.35 2.99
CA THR A 427 -8.07 -14.17 2.13
C THR A 427 -6.92 -13.16 2.24
N PHE A 428 -6.52 -12.84 3.47
CA PHE A 428 -5.37 -11.96 3.74
C PHE A 428 -4.10 -12.49 3.08
N HIS A 429 -3.78 -13.78 3.31
CA HIS A 429 -2.61 -14.41 2.74
C HIS A 429 -2.66 -14.41 1.21
N ALA A 430 -3.81 -14.73 0.60
CA ALA A 430 -3.97 -14.69 -0.86
C ALA A 430 -3.70 -13.29 -1.45
N THR A 431 -4.05 -12.22 -0.71
CA THR A 431 -3.79 -10.83 -1.11
C THR A 431 -2.29 -10.51 -1.13
N MET A 432 -1.50 -11.11 -0.22
CA MET A 432 -0.07 -10.80 -0.04
C MET A 432 0.87 -11.76 -0.80
N TYR A 433 0.50 -13.03 -0.96
CA TYR A 433 1.35 -14.08 -1.52
C TYR A 433 0.82 -14.66 -2.85
N GLY A 434 -0.38 -14.23 -3.27
CA GLY A 434 -1.18 -14.92 -4.27
C GLY A 434 -1.84 -16.17 -3.67
N GLY A 435 -2.90 -16.65 -4.30
CA GLY A 435 -3.60 -17.84 -3.87
C GLY A 435 -4.97 -17.97 -4.52
N GLU A 436 -5.51 -19.17 -4.52
CA GLU A 436 -6.86 -19.42 -5.03
C GLU A 436 -7.89 -18.75 -4.11
N PRO A 437 -8.86 -18.00 -4.64
CA PRO A 437 -9.91 -17.40 -3.82
C PRO A 437 -10.86 -18.45 -3.21
N ILE A 438 -11.53 -18.11 -2.11
CA ILE A 438 -12.61 -18.91 -1.52
C ILE A 438 -13.93 -18.40 -2.10
N ALA A 439 -14.68 -19.26 -2.80
CA ALA A 439 -15.89 -18.84 -3.51
C ALA A 439 -17.05 -18.44 -2.59
N CYS A 440 -17.29 -19.22 -1.51
CA CYS A 440 -18.41 -19.01 -0.59
C CYS A 440 -17.88 -18.71 0.82
N PRO A 441 -18.34 -17.62 1.47
CA PRO A 441 -18.00 -17.33 2.87
C PRO A 441 -18.62 -18.35 3.84
N PRO A 442 -18.23 -18.35 5.12
CA PRO A 442 -18.90 -19.15 6.14
C PRO A 442 -20.39 -18.85 6.25
N VAL A 443 -21.20 -19.89 6.47
CA VAL A 443 -22.65 -19.80 6.71
C VAL A 443 -22.97 -19.47 8.18
N LEU A 444 -21.99 -19.68 9.06
CA LEU A 444 -22.06 -19.38 10.49
C LEU A 444 -22.15 -17.87 10.74
N PRO A 445 -22.80 -17.43 11.84
CA PRO A 445 -22.91 -16.01 12.17
C PRO A 445 -21.54 -15.35 12.33
N LEU A 446 -21.47 -14.05 12.06
CA LEU A 446 -20.25 -13.30 12.31
C LEU A 446 -20.02 -13.19 13.83
N PRO A 447 -18.81 -13.50 14.35
CA PRO A 447 -18.52 -13.31 15.76
C PRO A 447 -18.68 -11.84 16.17
N GLY A 448 -19.44 -11.58 17.23
CA GLY A 448 -19.78 -10.22 17.68
C GLY A 448 -20.98 -9.57 16.98
N GLU A 449 -21.62 -10.24 16.01
CA GLU A 449 -22.77 -9.70 15.29
C GLU A 449 -23.98 -9.46 16.18
N GLY A 450 -24.75 -8.40 15.88
CA GLY A 450 -25.93 -8.01 16.66
C GLY A 450 -25.65 -7.33 18.00
N SER A 451 -24.39 -7.26 18.46
CA SER A 451 -24.06 -6.57 19.72
C SER A 451 -23.95 -5.04 19.57
N TRP A 452 -23.76 -4.53 18.34
CA TRP A 452 -23.52 -3.10 18.08
C TRP A 452 -24.21 -2.52 16.85
N GLU A 453 -24.80 -3.36 15.98
CA GLU A 453 -25.55 -2.87 14.83
C GLU A 453 -26.91 -2.36 15.28
N ARG A 454 -27.20 -1.10 14.96
CA ARG A 454 -28.57 -0.57 14.96
C ARG A 454 -29.36 -1.22 13.83
N SER A 455 -29.67 -2.51 13.95
CA SER A 455 -30.66 -3.13 13.08
C SER A 455 -31.97 -3.27 13.83
N ASP A 456 -32.98 -2.52 13.41
CA ASP A 456 -34.38 -2.67 13.83
C ASP A 456 -35.00 -3.98 13.27
N THR A 457 -34.23 -4.79 12.55
CA THR A 457 -34.69 -6.10 12.06
C THR A 457 -34.51 -7.15 13.15
N ASN A 458 -35.63 -7.52 13.76
CA ASN A 458 -35.78 -8.58 14.77
C ASN A 458 -35.52 -10.01 14.22
N ASP A 459 -34.58 -10.16 13.27
CA ASP A 459 -34.31 -11.39 12.51
C ASP A 459 -33.07 -12.11 13.06
N ALA A 460 -32.93 -12.13 14.39
CA ALA A 460 -31.80 -12.79 15.04
C ALA A 460 -31.99 -14.31 15.03
N ARG A 461 -31.59 -14.94 13.92
CA ARG A 461 -31.48 -16.40 13.76
C ARG A 461 -30.56 -17.03 14.84
N TRP A 462 -29.71 -16.22 15.49
CA TRP A 462 -28.70 -16.66 16.46
C TRP A 462 -28.66 -15.74 17.70
N PRO A 463 -28.25 -16.25 18.88
CA PRO A 463 -28.12 -15.42 20.08
C PRO A 463 -26.99 -14.39 19.94
N VAL A 464 -27.21 -13.18 20.46
CA VAL A 464 -26.20 -12.11 20.48
C VAL A 464 -25.09 -12.48 21.46
N HIS A 465 -23.85 -12.49 20.98
CA HIS A 465 -22.65 -12.70 21.79
C HIS A 465 -21.64 -11.60 21.52
N SER A 466 -21.46 -10.73 22.52
CA SER A 466 -20.45 -9.66 22.46
C SER A 466 -19.04 -10.23 22.52
N LEU A 467 -18.12 -9.65 21.75
CA LEU A 467 -16.70 -9.93 21.88
C LEU A 467 -16.13 -9.33 23.19
N PRO A 468 -14.99 -9.85 23.69
CA PRO A 468 -14.29 -9.24 24.81
C PRO A 468 -14.04 -7.73 24.61
N ALA A 469 -14.17 -6.96 25.68
CA ALA A 469 -14.10 -5.49 25.62
C ALA A 469 -12.79 -4.96 25.00
N TYR A 470 -11.67 -5.66 25.19
CA TYR A 470 -10.37 -5.29 24.61
C TYR A 470 -10.29 -5.48 23.09
N MET A 471 -11.17 -6.26 22.48
CA MET A 471 -11.25 -6.43 21.01
C MET A 471 -12.17 -5.39 20.36
N GLY A 472 -13.13 -4.85 21.12
CA GLY A 472 -14.27 -4.10 20.59
C GLY A 472 -15.02 -4.90 19.52
N CYS A 473 -15.38 -4.25 18.42
CA CYS A 473 -16.00 -4.90 17.25
C CYS A 473 -15.04 -5.12 16.07
N THR A 474 -13.73 -5.08 16.31
CA THR A 474 -12.71 -5.09 15.25
C THR A 474 -12.72 -6.38 14.45
N PHE A 475 -12.82 -7.53 15.11
CA PHE A 475 -12.81 -8.81 14.41
C PHE A 475 -14.05 -8.98 13.52
N THR A 476 -15.22 -8.57 14.01
CA THR A 476 -16.47 -8.52 13.22
C THR A 476 -16.29 -7.66 11.97
N ALA A 477 -15.71 -6.47 12.11
CA ALA A 477 -15.44 -5.57 11.00
C ALA A 477 -14.40 -6.14 10.02
N MET A 478 -13.35 -6.79 10.52
CA MET A 478 -12.35 -7.48 9.70
C MET A 478 -12.97 -8.60 8.86
N CYS A 479 -13.84 -9.42 9.43
CA CYS A 479 -14.53 -10.48 8.69
C CYS A 479 -15.33 -9.92 7.51
N ARG A 480 -16.05 -8.80 7.71
CA ARG A 480 -16.81 -8.11 6.66
C ARG A 480 -15.91 -7.49 5.58
N LEU A 481 -14.82 -6.86 5.99
CA LEU A 481 -13.81 -6.35 5.07
C LEU A 481 -13.29 -7.48 4.16
N TRP A 482 -12.92 -8.61 4.75
CA TRP A 482 -12.39 -9.75 4.00
C TRP A 482 -13.42 -10.39 3.08
N SER A 483 -14.71 -10.42 3.44
CA SER A 483 -15.76 -10.84 2.51
C SER A 483 -15.81 -9.96 1.24
N ILE A 484 -15.71 -8.64 1.39
CA ILE A 484 -15.69 -7.73 0.24
C ILE A 484 -14.41 -7.92 -0.59
N VAL A 485 -13.25 -8.04 0.07
CA VAL A 485 -11.97 -8.31 -0.62
C VAL A 485 -12.01 -9.65 -1.35
N GLN A 486 -12.66 -10.68 -0.79
CA GLN A 486 -12.79 -11.99 -1.41
C GLN A 486 -13.58 -11.90 -2.71
N GLU A 487 -14.65 -11.09 -2.78
CA GLU A 487 -15.40 -10.85 -4.03
C GLU A 487 -14.50 -10.23 -5.12
N VAL A 488 -13.61 -9.32 -4.73
CA VAL A 488 -12.63 -8.70 -5.64
C VAL A 488 -11.61 -9.75 -6.12
N LEU A 489 -11.07 -10.56 -5.20
CA LEU A 489 -10.12 -11.62 -5.54
C LEU A 489 -10.73 -12.68 -6.45
N ILE A 490 -11.99 -13.09 -6.23
CA ILE A 490 -12.69 -14.02 -7.12
C ILE A 490 -12.72 -13.44 -8.53
N PHE A 491 -13.16 -12.19 -8.68
CA PHE A 491 -13.30 -11.57 -10.00
C PHE A 491 -11.94 -11.37 -10.70
N TYR A 492 -10.90 -10.97 -9.97
CA TYR A 492 -9.57 -10.71 -10.56
C TYR A 492 -8.73 -11.96 -10.82
N ASN A 493 -9.04 -13.11 -10.20
CA ASN A 493 -8.30 -14.37 -10.43
C ASN A 493 -8.91 -15.28 -11.51
N ILE A 494 -10.01 -14.90 -12.18
CA ILE A 494 -10.60 -15.72 -13.26
C ILE A 494 -9.64 -15.73 -14.47
N PRO A 495 -9.12 -16.90 -14.90
CA PRO A 495 -8.28 -16.99 -16.09
C PRO A 495 -9.07 -16.55 -17.32
N PRO A 496 -8.52 -15.70 -18.20
CA PRO A 496 -9.25 -15.24 -19.38
C PRO A 496 -9.51 -16.41 -20.32
N THR A 497 -10.79 -16.75 -20.53
CA THR A 497 -11.21 -17.79 -21.47
C THR A 497 -11.28 -17.30 -22.93
N THR A 498 -11.09 -16.00 -23.20
CA THR A 498 -11.06 -15.42 -24.56
C THR A 498 -10.23 -14.12 -24.62
N ALA A 499 -9.89 -13.69 -25.85
CA ALA A 499 -8.94 -12.62 -26.21
C ALA A 499 -9.12 -11.25 -25.48
N PRO A 500 -8.06 -10.42 -25.39
CA PRO A 500 -7.94 -9.32 -24.42
C PRO A 500 -8.66 -8.04 -24.88
N VAL A 501 -9.94 -7.85 -24.53
CA VAL A 501 -10.66 -6.58 -24.79
C VAL A 501 -11.50 -6.04 -23.63
N GLU A 502 -11.88 -6.80 -22.59
CA GLU A 502 -12.61 -6.23 -21.43
C GLU A 502 -11.83 -6.44 -20.13
N ARG A 503 -10.77 -5.64 -19.99
CA ARG A 503 -10.04 -5.45 -18.74
C ARG A 503 -11.01 -4.93 -17.69
N THR A 504 -11.05 -5.55 -16.51
CA THR A 504 -11.76 -5.13 -15.28
C THR A 504 -12.69 -3.92 -15.46
N PRO A 505 -14.02 -4.09 -15.55
CA PRO A 505 -14.92 -2.98 -15.74
C PRO A 505 -14.75 -1.94 -14.63
N LEU A 506 -14.55 -0.67 -14.98
CA LEU A 506 -14.51 0.43 -14.01
C LEU A 506 -15.73 0.39 -13.08
N SER A 507 -16.89 0.03 -13.63
CA SER A 507 -18.14 -0.12 -12.89
C SER A 507 -18.08 -1.18 -11.79
N PHE A 508 -17.34 -2.28 -11.98
CA PHE A 508 -17.15 -3.29 -10.94
C PHE A 508 -16.30 -2.74 -9.80
N ALA A 509 -15.15 -2.14 -10.13
CA ALA A 509 -14.26 -1.55 -9.13
C ALA A 509 -14.97 -0.44 -8.34
N GLU A 510 -15.69 0.44 -9.04
CA GLU A 510 -16.51 1.49 -8.46
C GLU A 510 -17.62 0.94 -7.57
N GLN A 511 -18.33 -0.11 -8.00
CA GLN A 511 -19.36 -0.76 -7.18
C GLN A 511 -18.76 -1.35 -5.89
N LYS A 512 -17.62 -2.02 -5.95
CA LYS A 512 -16.96 -2.58 -4.75
C LYS A 512 -16.45 -1.49 -3.82
N TYR A 513 -15.93 -0.39 -4.37
CA TYR A 513 -15.53 0.76 -3.56
C TYR A 513 -16.73 1.43 -2.87
N GLN A 514 -17.84 1.62 -3.58
CA GLN A 514 -19.08 2.14 -3.00
C GLN A 514 -19.63 1.21 -1.90
N LYS A 515 -19.55 -0.11 -2.10
CA LYS A 515 -19.89 -1.09 -1.06
C LYS A 515 -19.02 -0.90 0.19
N LEU A 516 -17.70 -0.72 0.04
CA LEU A 516 -16.80 -0.42 1.16
C LEU A 516 -17.17 0.86 1.89
N LEU A 517 -17.40 1.95 1.16
CA LEU A 517 -17.78 3.25 1.75
C LEU A 517 -19.09 3.14 2.53
N SER A 518 -20.15 2.63 1.88
CA SER A 518 -21.46 2.48 2.51
C SER A 518 -21.44 1.60 3.75
N TRP A 519 -20.60 0.56 3.76
CA TRP A 519 -20.42 -0.30 4.91
C TRP A 519 -19.63 0.40 6.01
N ALA A 520 -18.55 1.10 5.67
CA ALA A 520 -17.73 1.81 6.64
C ALA A 520 -18.51 2.90 7.38
N ASP A 521 -19.46 3.57 6.70
CA ASP A 521 -20.33 4.59 7.30
C ASP A 521 -21.30 4.01 8.37
N THR A 522 -21.50 2.68 8.39
CA THR A 522 -22.32 1.98 9.39
C THR A 522 -21.53 1.53 10.62
N LEU A 523 -20.21 1.67 10.61
CA LEU A 523 -19.36 1.14 11.68
C LEU A 523 -19.54 1.90 12.99
N SER A 524 -19.35 1.18 14.10
CA SER A 524 -19.39 1.76 15.44
C SER A 524 -18.32 2.83 15.60
N SER A 525 -18.65 3.89 16.35
CA SER A 525 -17.70 4.91 16.78
C SER A 525 -16.47 4.34 17.52
N GLU A 526 -16.56 3.12 18.06
CA GLU A 526 -15.44 2.39 18.67
C GLU A 526 -14.28 2.13 17.71
N LEU A 527 -14.57 2.01 16.41
CA LEU A 527 -13.57 1.84 15.37
C LEU A 527 -13.16 3.17 14.73
N ALA A 528 -13.73 4.30 15.14
CA ALA A 528 -13.32 5.60 14.63
C ALA A 528 -11.86 5.90 15.00
N ARG A 529 -11.10 6.43 14.04
CA ARG A 529 -9.68 6.78 14.22
C ARG A 529 -9.55 7.90 15.25
N ASN A 530 -8.83 7.64 16.33
CA ASN A 530 -8.46 8.68 17.29
C ASN A 530 -7.13 8.35 18.00
N SER A 531 -6.53 9.38 18.60
CA SER A 531 -5.21 9.31 19.23
C SER A 531 -5.09 8.34 20.42
N HIS A 532 -6.21 7.79 20.91
CA HIS A 532 -6.26 6.91 22.08
C HIS A 532 -6.76 5.50 21.74
N ARG A 533 -7.05 5.21 20.46
CA ARG A 533 -7.48 3.87 20.05
C ARG A 533 -6.34 2.85 20.13
N PRO A 534 -6.68 1.58 20.44
CA PRO A 534 -5.73 0.47 20.45
C PRO A 534 -5.20 0.13 19.05
N LEU A 535 -4.06 -0.56 19.00
CA LEU A 535 -3.32 -0.90 17.77
C LEU A 535 -4.16 -1.62 16.71
N HIS A 536 -5.05 -2.53 17.12
CA HIS A 536 -5.88 -3.28 16.18
C HIS A 536 -6.83 -2.37 15.37
N VAL A 537 -7.28 -1.23 15.91
CA VAL A 537 -8.10 -0.26 15.16
C VAL A 537 -7.26 0.42 14.07
N TYR A 538 -6.02 0.76 14.38
CA TYR A 538 -5.08 1.30 13.40
C TYR A 538 -4.85 0.33 12.25
N ILE A 539 -4.58 -0.93 12.58
CA ILE A 539 -4.34 -1.97 11.57
C ILE A 539 -5.61 -2.20 10.73
N PHE A 540 -6.80 -2.21 11.33
CA PHE A 540 -8.06 -2.28 10.59
C PHE A 540 -8.16 -1.19 9.50
N HIS A 541 -7.89 0.08 9.86
CA HIS A 541 -7.91 1.19 8.89
C HIS A 541 -6.83 1.06 7.83
N THR A 542 -5.65 0.52 8.17
CA THR A 542 -4.64 0.23 7.14
C THR A 542 -5.11 -0.83 6.15
N MET A 543 -5.78 -1.89 6.62
CA MET A 543 -6.33 -2.94 5.76
C MET A 543 -7.46 -2.41 4.87
N TYR A 544 -8.29 -1.49 5.40
CA TYR A 544 -9.32 -0.81 4.62
C TYR A 544 -8.73 -0.06 3.42
N HIS A 545 -7.73 0.80 3.64
CA HIS A 545 -7.10 1.54 2.53
C HIS A 545 -6.29 0.65 1.60
N ILE A 546 -5.67 -0.43 2.10
CA ILE A 546 -5.04 -1.45 1.24
C ILE A 546 -6.07 -2.11 0.33
N ALA A 547 -7.27 -2.41 0.83
CA ALA A 547 -8.36 -2.95 0.00
C ALA A 547 -8.77 -1.96 -1.11
N VAL A 548 -8.88 -0.66 -0.80
CA VAL A 548 -9.17 0.39 -1.80
C VAL A 548 -8.08 0.42 -2.88
N LEU A 549 -6.80 0.41 -2.48
CA LEU A 549 -5.68 0.36 -3.43
C LEU A 549 -5.75 -0.89 -4.33
N ASN A 550 -6.06 -2.05 -3.75
CA ASN A 550 -6.16 -3.32 -4.48
C ASN A 550 -7.33 -3.36 -5.46
N ILE A 551 -8.47 -2.75 -5.11
CA ILE A 551 -9.65 -2.63 -5.99
C ILE A 551 -9.28 -1.89 -7.27
N PHE A 552 -8.60 -0.75 -7.16
CA PHE A 552 -8.29 0.11 -8.31
C PHE A 552 -6.96 -0.20 -8.99
N ARG A 553 -6.07 -0.99 -8.37
CA ARG A 553 -4.73 -1.33 -8.92
C ARG A 553 -4.75 -1.71 -10.41
N PRO A 554 -5.60 -2.63 -10.90
CA PRO A 554 -5.61 -3.02 -12.32
C PRO A 554 -5.95 -1.87 -13.29
N LEU A 555 -6.58 -0.81 -12.79
CA LEU A 555 -7.06 0.33 -13.57
C LEU A 555 -6.04 1.47 -13.64
N LEU A 556 -5.05 1.51 -12.74
CA LEU A 556 -4.07 2.60 -12.66
C LEU A 556 -3.35 2.90 -13.99
N PRO A 557 -2.92 1.90 -14.79
CA PRO A 557 -2.23 2.16 -16.06
C PRO A 557 -3.08 2.87 -17.12
N THR A 558 -4.41 2.81 -17.03
CA THR A 558 -5.36 3.36 -18.01
C THR A 558 -6.24 4.48 -17.46
N SER A 559 -6.05 4.85 -16.18
CA SER A 559 -6.97 5.68 -15.39
C SER A 559 -7.15 7.12 -15.84
N GLY A 560 -6.20 7.70 -16.58
CA GLY A 560 -6.31 9.07 -17.09
C GLY A 560 -7.46 9.32 -18.08
N ARG A 561 -8.26 8.29 -18.39
CA ARG A 561 -9.39 8.34 -19.33
C ARG A 561 -10.77 8.17 -18.67
N PHE A 562 -10.83 7.92 -17.36
CA PHE A 562 -12.05 7.39 -16.73
C PHE A 562 -12.45 8.20 -15.50
N ARG A 563 -13.72 8.64 -15.49
CA ARG A 563 -14.36 9.32 -14.36
C ARG A 563 -15.23 8.34 -13.57
N LEU A 564 -15.11 8.36 -12.25
CA LEU A 564 -16.01 7.64 -11.33
C LEU A 564 -17.34 8.39 -11.24
N ARG A 565 -18.43 7.76 -11.68
CA ARG A 565 -19.74 8.40 -11.82
C ARG A 565 -20.53 8.51 -10.52
N SER A 566 -20.14 7.76 -9.50
CA SER A 566 -20.71 7.79 -8.16
C SER A 566 -20.34 9.05 -7.37
N PHE A 567 -19.36 9.83 -7.84
CA PHE A 567 -18.90 11.06 -7.20
C PHE A 567 -19.37 12.30 -7.96
N ALA A 568 -19.77 13.33 -7.21
CA ALA A 568 -20.13 14.64 -7.77
C ALA A 568 -18.89 15.36 -8.33
N SER A 569 -17.72 15.13 -7.73
CA SER A 569 -16.46 15.76 -8.09
C SER A 569 -16.06 15.47 -9.55
N SER A 570 -15.57 16.48 -10.25
CA SER A 570 -15.20 16.38 -11.67
C SER A 570 -13.86 15.68 -11.91
N ASP A 571 -13.00 15.64 -10.89
CA ASP A 571 -11.68 15.00 -10.89
C ASP A 571 -11.71 13.55 -10.35
N SER A 572 -12.91 13.01 -10.10
CA SER A 572 -13.09 11.66 -9.56
C SER A 572 -12.55 10.60 -10.51
N SER A 573 -11.44 9.97 -10.13
CA SER A 573 -10.75 8.93 -10.91
C SER A 573 -10.18 7.86 -9.98
N PRO A 574 -9.85 6.65 -10.49
CA PRO A 574 -9.14 5.66 -9.69
C PRO A 574 -7.84 6.18 -9.08
N VAL A 575 -7.10 7.01 -9.82
CA VAL A 575 -5.82 7.59 -9.36
C VAL A 575 -6.04 8.56 -8.20
N SER A 576 -7.02 9.44 -8.29
CA SER A 576 -7.30 10.42 -7.23
C SER A 576 -7.85 9.76 -5.96
N VAL A 577 -8.67 8.72 -6.09
CA VAL A 577 -9.13 7.90 -4.94
C VAL A 577 -7.98 7.14 -4.29
N CYS A 578 -7.12 6.50 -5.09
CA CYS A 578 -5.93 5.83 -4.58
C CYS A 578 -4.98 6.82 -3.88
N HIS A 579 -4.85 8.04 -4.41
CA HIS A 579 -4.06 9.10 -3.79
C HIS A 579 -4.62 9.49 -2.42
N ALA A 580 -5.94 9.72 -2.31
CA ALA A 580 -6.59 10.01 -1.02
C ALA A 580 -6.36 8.87 0.00
N SER A 581 -6.54 7.61 -0.41
CA SER A 581 -6.23 6.45 0.45
C SER A 581 -4.75 6.35 0.83
N PHE A 582 -3.84 6.71 -0.08
CA PHE A 582 -2.41 6.74 0.21
C PHE A 582 -2.05 7.82 1.24
N GLN A 583 -2.68 9.01 1.20
CA GLN A 583 -2.49 10.02 2.25
C GLN A 583 -2.93 9.50 3.61
N GLN A 584 -4.07 8.81 3.67
CA GLN A 584 -4.56 8.18 4.91
C GLN A 584 -3.61 7.11 5.43
N LEU A 585 -3.06 6.25 4.55
CA LEU A 585 -2.05 5.25 4.93
C LEU A 585 -0.76 5.87 5.48
N LYS A 586 -0.24 6.93 4.84
CA LYS A 586 0.93 7.66 5.36
C LYS A 586 0.66 8.22 6.75
N ARG A 587 -0.53 8.80 6.97
CA ARG A 587 -0.93 9.30 8.29
C ARG A 587 -0.96 8.19 9.33
N LEU A 588 -1.59 7.06 9.02
CA LEU A 588 -1.66 5.89 9.91
C LEU A 588 -0.26 5.36 10.27
N LEU A 589 0.66 5.31 9.29
CA LEU A 589 2.04 4.91 9.54
C LEU A 589 2.75 5.87 10.50
N VAL A 590 2.66 7.18 10.27
CA VAL A 590 3.29 8.19 11.15
C VAL A 590 2.72 8.11 12.57
N GLU A 591 1.40 7.98 12.71
CA GLU A 591 0.75 7.82 14.02
C GLU A 591 1.16 6.52 14.73
N ALA A 592 1.33 5.42 13.99
CA ALA A 592 1.80 4.15 14.55
C ALA A 592 3.28 4.21 14.97
N MET A 593 4.12 4.90 14.20
CA MET A 593 5.57 5.02 14.46
C MET A 593 5.92 6.01 15.57
N THR A 594 5.07 7.02 15.81
CA THR A 594 5.27 8.01 16.88
C THR A 594 4.87 7.48 18.25
N ARG A 595 4.11 6.39 18.32
CA ARG A 595 3.72 5.75 19.58
C ARG A 595 4.74 4.71 20.01
N PRO A 596 5.19 4.74 21.29
CA PRO A 596 6.09 3.73 21.80
C PRO A 596 5.54 2.32 21.58
N ARG A 597 6.34 1.47 20.94
CA ARG A 597 6.13 0.01 20.77
C ARG A 597 4.95 -0.42 19.89
N TYR A 598 4.14 0.48 19.33
CA TYR A 598 3.01 0.12 18.46
C TYR A 598 3.47 -0.57 17.17
N SER A 599 4.52 -0.04 16.54
CA SER A 599 5.08 -0.55 15.29
C SER A 599 5.69 -1.95 15.38
N ILE A 600 6.09 -2.37 16.58
CA ILE A 600 6.80 -3.63 16.80
C ILE A 600 5.94 -4.71 17.49
N GLN A 601 4.75 -4.35 17.96
CA GLN A 601 3.82 -5.25 18.65
C GLN A 601 2.99 -6.13 17.70
N SER A 602 2.95 -5.81 16.40
CA SER A 602 2.21 -6.61 15.41
C SER A 602 2.87 -6.53 14.03
N GLY A 603 3.16 -7.71 13.46
CA GLY A 603 3.63 -7.82 12.08
C GLY A 603 2.58 -7.40 11.06
N LEU A 604 1.29 -7.37 11.44
CA LEU A 604 0.17 -7.03 10.56
C LEU A 604 0.16 -5.56 10.10
N LEU A 605 1.05 -4.69 10.61
CA LEU A 605 1.27 -3.35 10.06
C LEU A 605 2.14 -3.37 8.79
N ASN A 606 2.94 -4.41 8.57
CA ASN A 606 3.88 -4.52 7.45
C ASN A 606 3.22 -4.33 6.06
N PRO A 607 2.02 -4.87 5.76
CA PRO A 607 1.34 -4.61 4.49
C PRO A 607 1.17 -3.11 4.18
N ALA A 608 0.89 -2.26 5.17
CA ALA A 608 0.80 -0.82 4.97
C ALA A 608 2.15 -0.22 4.52
N VAL A 609 3.23 -0.65 5.19
CA VAL A 609 4.61 -0.21 4.91
C VAL A 609 5.06 -0.65 3.52
N MET A 610 4.71 -1.87 3.11
CA MET A 610 4.97 -2.39 1.76
C MET A 610 4.24 -1.57 0.69
N HIS A 611 2.95 -1.32 0.88
CA HIS A 611 2.14 -0.54 -0.07
C HIS A 611 2.63 0.91 -0.18
N ILE A 612 2.95 1.55 0.94
CA ILE A 612 3.52 2.91 0.96
C ILE A 612 4.85 2.93 0.20
N SER A 613 5.73 1.97 0.45
CA SER A 613 7.04 1.87 -0.20
C SER A 613 6.92 1.67 -1.72
N ASN A 614 5.99 0.82 -2.16
CA ASN A 614 5.73 0.61 -3.59
C ASN A 614 5.26 1.90 -4.29
N ILE A 615 4.32 2.61 -3.68
CA ILE A 615 3.80 3.87 -4.24
C ILE A 615 4.92 4.92 -4.30
N ILE A 616 5.73 5.04 -3.24
CA ILE A 616 6.86 5.98 -3.19
C ILE A 616 7.88 5.68 -4.29
N LEU A 617 8.27 4.42 -4.46
CA LEU A 617 9.26 4.01 -5.45
C LEU A 617 8.76 4.15 -6.90
N ALA A 618 7.45 4.04 -7.11
CA ALA A 618 6.83 4.18 -8.43
C ALA A 618 6.72 5.64 -8.93
N HIS A 619 6.75 6.64 -8.04
CA HIS A 619 6.47 8.04 -8.39
C HIS A 619 7.73 8.91 -8.40
N SER A 620 7.84 9.77 -9.42
CA SER A 620 9.03 10.61 -9.69
C SER A 620 9.09 11.91 -8.90
N ASP A 621 8.01 12.33 -8.21
CA ASP A 621 7.99 13.55 -7.40
C ASP A 621 8.70 13.32 -6.06
N ARG A 622 9.84 13.97 -5.85
CA ARG A 622 10.79 13.64 -4.77
C ARG A 622 10.53 14.39 -3.45
N ARG A 623 9.51 15.25 -3.37
CA ARG A 623 9.26 16.02 -2.14
C ARG A 623 8.78 15.08 -1.02
N ASN A 624 9.58 14.96 0.04
CA ASN A 624 9.34 14.13 1.24
C ASN A 624 9.33 12.59 1.03
N TYR A 625 9.45 12.07 -0.18
CA TYR A 625 9.43 10.61 -0.43
C TYR A 625 10.64 9.88 0.18
N ARG A 626 11.82 10.50 0.15
CA ARG A 626 12.99 9.97 0.86
C ARG A 626 12.71 9.81 2.35
N HIS A 627 12.03 10.78 2.96
CA HIS A 627 11.68 10.73 4.38
C HIS A 627 10.76 9.54 4.69
N TYR A 628 9.68 9.36 3.93
CA TYR A 628 8.78 8.21 4.14
C TYR A 628 9.46 6.88 3.84
N LEU A 629 10.35 6.80 2.84
CA LEU A 629 11.15 5.60 2.58
C LEU A 629 12.04 5.26 3.79
N LEU A 630 12.70 6.25 4.39
CA LEU A 630 13.49 6.05 5.61
C LEU A 630 12.60 5.65 6.80
N LEU A 631 11.39 6.22 6.92
CA LEU A 631 10.42 5.82 7.94
C LEU A 631 10.00 4.35 7.79
N CYS A 632 9.75 3.88 6.56
CA CYS A 632 9.51 2.46 6.28
C CYS A 632 10.72 1.59 6.65
N MET A 633 11.94 2.05 6.37
CA MET A 633 13.16 1.34 6.77
C MET A 633 13.32 1.27 8.29
N SER A 634 12.98 2.35 9.02
CA SER A 634 12.94 2.35 10.49
C SER A 634 12.01 1.28 11.01
N PHE A 635 10.79 1.23 10.49
CA PHE A 635 9.81 0.22 10.88
C PHE A 635 10.39 -1.20 10.76
N TRP A 636 10.97 -1.54 9.61
CA TRP A 636 11.51 -2.87 9.42
C TRP A 636 12.72 -3.16 10.31
N ILE A 637 13.61 -2.18 10.50
CA ILE A 637 14.77 -2.32 11.40
C ILE A 637 14.30 -2.59 12.84
N ASP A 638 13.34 -1.81 13.32
CA ASP A 638 12.84 -1.88 14.70
C ASP A 638 11.99 -3.14 14.93
N ALA A 639 11.26 -3.61 13.92
CA ALA A 639 10.37 -4.77 14.01
C ALA A 639 11.07 -6.12 13.72
N THR A 640 12.26 -6.11 13.09
CA THR A 640 13.00 -7.35 12.75
C THR A 640 13.26 -8.27 13.96
N PRO A 641 13.63 -7.79 15.17
CA PRO A 641 13.82 -8.66 16.32
C PRO A 641 12.57 -9.46 16.69
N SER A 642 11.38 -8.89 16.49
CA SER A 642 10.09 -9.53 16.76
C SER A 642 9.62 -10.39 15.58
N PHE A 643 9.91 -9.96 14.35
CA PHE A 643 9.48 -10.60 13.11
C PHE A 643 10.65 -10.70 12.12
N PRO A 644 11.48 -11.75 12.21
CA PRO A 644 12.72 -11.84 11.45
C PRO A 644 12.56 -11.77 9.92
N VAL A 645 11.41 -12.19 9.39
CA VAL A 645 11.08 -12.12 7.95
C VAL A 645 11.17 -10.69 7.39
N LEU A 646 10.96 -9.67 8.24
CA LEU A 646 10.94 -8.27 7.81
C LEU A 646 12.32 -7.78 7.33
N ALA A 647 13.41 -8.38 7.79
CA ALA A 647 14.74 -8.07 7.29
C ALA A 647 14.89 -8.41 5.79
N ASP A 648 14.27 -9.50 5.34
CA ASP A 648 14.32 -9.90 3.93
C ASP A 648 13.48 -8.98 3.06
N ILE A 649 12.30 -8.60 3.56
CA ILE A 649 11.40 -7.64 2.92
C ILE A 649 12.12 -6.29 2.77
N ALA A 650 12.74 -5.79 3.85
CA ALA A 650 13.49 -4.54 3.82
C ALA A 650 14.65 -4.60 2.81
N ARG A 651 15.39 -5.71 2.75
CA ARG A 651 16.46 -5.90 1.74
C ARG A 651 15.91 -5.89 0.31
N ALA A 652 14.75 -6.49 0.05
CA ALA A 652 14.10 -6.42 -1.25
C ALA A 652 13.74 -4.97 -1.63
N TYR A 653 13.20 -4.19 -0.69
CA TYR A 653 12.91 -2.78 -0.92
C TYR A 653 14.16 -1.91 -1.08
N LEU A 654 15.27 -2.25 -0.41
CA LEU A 654 16.56 -1.59 -0.67
C LEU A 654 17.03 -1.83 -2.11
N SER A 655 16.89 -3.06 -2.62
CA SER A 655 17.19 -3.38 -4.02
C SER A 655 16.33 -2.54 -4.98
N LEU A 656 15.03 -2.42 -4.72
CA LEU A 656 14.13 -1.59 -5.53
C LEU A 656 14.50 -0.10 -5.45
N ALA A 657 14.83 0.40 -4.25
CA ALA A 657 15.27 1.78 -4.06
C ALA A 657 16.57 2.10 -4.80
N LEU A 658 17.50 1.14 -4.91
CA LEU A 658 18.71 1.27 -5.73
C LEU A 658 18.38 1.30 -7.23
N ARG A 659 17.56 0.36 -7.69
CA ARG A 659 17.10 0.28 -9.09
C ARG A 659 16.48 1.60 -9.55
N ASP A 660 15.65 2.20 -8.71
CA ASP A 660 14.90 3.42 -9.01
C ASP A 660 15.66 4.70 -8.59
N ARG A 661 16.93 4.57 -8.15
CA ARG A 661 17.84 5.66 -7.75
C ARG A 661 17.23 6.59 -6.68
N SER A 662 16.48 6.00 -5.76
CA SER A 662 15.89 6.67 -4.58
C SER A 662 16.83 6.69 -3.37
N LEU A 663 17.79 5.77 -3.32
CA LEU A 663 18.90 5.72 -2.36
C LEU A 663 20.23 5.55 -3.11
N SER A 664 21.31 6.10 -2.56
CA SER A 664 22.67 5.86 -3.07
C SER A 664 23.13 4.44 -2.72
N ALA A 665 24.07 3.89 -3.50
CA ALA A 665 24.72 2.62 -3.17
C ALA A 665 25.33 2.61 -1.75
N GLN A 666 25.90 3.75 -1.32
CA GLN A 666 26.48 3.89 0.02
C GLN A 666 25.43 3.80 1.13
N ASP A 667 24.36 4.59 1.04
CA ASP A 667 23.28 4.61 2.03
C ASP A 667 22.62 3.22 2.14
N ALA A 668 22.37 2.58 0.99
CA ALA A 668 21.74 1.27 0.94
C ALA A 668 22.63 0.18 1.54
N ARG A 669 23.96 0.26 1.40
CA ARG A 669 24.90 -0.70 2.02
C ARG A 669 24.91 -0.59 3.54
N ILE A 670 24.87 0.63 4.10
CA ILE A 670 24.80 0.85 5.55
C ILE A 670 23.55 0.17 6.12
N LEU A 671 22.38 0.43 5.51
CA LEU A 671 21.12 -0.18 5.92
C LEU A 671 21.12 -1.71 5.75
N LYS A 672 21.64 -2.23 4.63
CA LYS A 672 21.78 -3.67 4.38
C LYS A 672 22.66 -4.34 5.45
N GLN A 673 23.81 -3.76 5.79
CA GLN A 673 24.71 -4.29 6.82
C GLN A 673 24.02 -4.34 8.18
N LYS A 674 23.29 -3.28 8.55
CA LYS A 674 22.52 -3.25 9.79
C LYS A 674 21.45 -4.36 9.84
N LEU A 675 20.66 -4.50 8.78
CA LEU A 675 19.62 -5.54 8.69
C LEU A 675 20.22 -6.95 8.75
N THR A 676 21.35 -7.20 8.07
CA THR A 676 22.04 -8.49 8.12
C THR A 676 22.50 -8.80 9.55
N LYS A 677 23.10 -7.84 10.25
CA LYS A 677 23.58 -8.02 11.62
C LYS A 677 22.45 -8.34 12.60
N ILE A 678 21.31 -7.65 12.48
CA ILE A 678 20.12 -7.95 13.31
C ILE A 678 19.59 -9.34 12.94
N ARG A 679 19.44 -9.64 11.65
CA ARG A 679 18.92 -10.94 11.18
C ARG A 679 19.76 -12.12 11.67
N GLU A 680 21.09 -12.01 11.65
CA GLU A 680 22.01 -13.05 12.15
C GLU A 680 21.84 -13.34 13.65
N GLN A 681 21.30 -12.40 14.43
CA GLN A 681 21.03 -12.60 15.86
C GLN A 681 19.73 -13.35 16.13
N TYR A 682 18.76 -13.30 15.21
CA TYR A 682 17.38 -13.73 15.46
C TYR A 682 16.83 -14.74 14.43
N SER A 683 17.57 -15.13 13.37
CA SER A 683 17.08 -16.11 12.40
C SER A 683 18.17 -16.90 11.69
N SER A 684 17.87 -18.15 11.37
CA SER A 684 18.70 -19.05 10.56
C SER A 684 18.23 -19.06 9.10
N ASN A 685 19.05 -18.56 8.16
CA ASN A 685 19.04 -18.77 6.69
C ASN A 685 17.72 -18.77 5.86
N GLU A 686 16.55 -18.60 6.44
CA GLU A 686 15.24 -18.71 5.78
C GLU A 686 14.83 -17.37 5.15
N VAL A 687 14.09 -17.41 4.04
CA VAL A 687 13.87 -16.25 3.16
C VAL A 687 12.39 -16.04 2.84
N SER A 688 11.92 -14.80 2.96
CA SER A 688 10.55 -14.42 2.58
C SER A 688 10.28 -14.54 1.07
N SER A 689 9.14 -15.11 0.72
CA SER A 689 8.59 -15.26 -0.63
C SER A 689 7.41 -14.32 -0.90
N VAL A 690 7.14 -13.35 0.00
CA VAL A 690 6.06 -12.38 -0.15
C VAL A 690 6.19 -11.60 -1.45
N ILE A 691 5.06 -11.23 -2.06
CA ILE A 691 5.05 -10.37 -3.24
C ILE A 691 5.42 -8.96 -2.82
N VAL A 692 6.50 -8.43 -3.39
CA VAL A 692 6.99 -7.08 -3.07
C VAL A 692 6.46 -6.08 -4.11
N ASP A 693 6.55 -6.41 -5.39
CA ASP A 693 6.00 -5.59 -6.47
C ASP A 693 4.70 -6.24 -7.00
N PHE A 694 3.57 -5.78 -6.47
CA PHE A 694 2.25 -6.30 -6.79
C PHE A 694 1.83 -6.03 -8.23
N ASP A 695 2.34 -4.96 -8.86
CA ASP A 695 1.98 -4.59 -10.23
C ASP A 695 2.69 -5.49 -11.23
N CYS A 696 3.99 -5.75 -11.01
CA CYS A 696 4.78 -6.62 -11.88
C CYS A 696 4.53 -8.12 -11.67
N ALA A 697 4.13 -8.54 -10.46
CA ALA A 697 3.82 -9.94 -10.16
C ALA A 697 2.65 -10.49 -11.01
N THR A 698 1.66 -9.63 -11.34
CA THR A 698 0.53 -10.02 -12.20
C THR A 698 0.91 -10.16 -13.68
N ALA A 699 1.99 -9.51 -14.12
CA ALA A 699 2.39 -9.45 -15.54
C ALA A 699 3.54 -10.40 -15.91
N GLN A 700 4.44 -10.74 -14.98
CA GLN A 700 5.70 -11.44 -15.27
C GLN A 700 6.01 -12.62 -14.34
N GLY A 701 5.11 -12.99 -13.42
CA GLY A 701 5.30 -14.13 -12.52
C GLY A 701 6.31 -13.86 -11.39
N ALA A 702 7.01 -14.93 -10.94
CA ALA A 702 7.76 -15.02 -9.68
C ALA A 702 8.89 -13.99 -9.44
N SER A 703 9.33 -13.23 -10.46
CA SER A 703 10.54 -12.37 -10.42
C SER A 703 10.49 -11.13 -9.51
N TYR A 704 9.41 -10.99 -8.75
CA TYR A 704 9.09 -9.83 -7.90
C TYR A 704 8.74 -10.22 -6.46
N ARG A 705 9.16 -11.42 -6.05
CA ARG A 705 9.11 -11.88 -4.66
C ARG A 705 10.32 -11.38 -3.88
N ALA A 706 10.17 -11.22 -2.56
CA ALA A 706 11.18 -10.64 -1.69
C ALA A 706 12.55 -11.35 -1.78
N ASN A 707 12.56 -12.69 -1.72
CA ASN A 707 13.75 -13.51 -1.84
C ASN A 707 14.57 -13.23 -3.11
N GLU A 708 13.90 -13.15 -4.26
CA GLU A 708 14.57 -12.92 -5.55
C GLU A 708 15.09 -11.49 -5.68
N LEU A 709 14.30 -10.51 -5.25
CA LEU A 709 14.72 -9.10 -5.29
C LEU A 709 15.85 -8.80 -4.31
N ALA A 710 15.86 -9.43 -3.13
CA ALA A 710 16.95 -9.28 -2.18
C ALA A 710 18.29 -9.77 -2.74
N GLN A 711 18.29 -10.81 -3.59
CA GLN A 711 19.49 -11.32 -4.26
C GLN A 711 20.03 -10.37 -5.35
N LYS A 712 19.17 -9.55 -5.96
CA LYS A 712 19.57 -8.57 -7.00
C LYS A 712 20.24 -7.31 -6.43
N PHE A 713 20.39 -7.19 -5.10
CA PHE A 713 20.95 -6.00 -4.47
C PHE A 713 22.33 -5.64 -5.02
N ASP A 714 23.27 -6.60 -5.05
CA ASP A 714 24.66 -6.31 -5.41
C ASP A 714 24.78 -5.94 -6.90
N GLU A 715 23.96 -6.56 -7.76
CA GLU A 715 23.83 -6.19 -9.17
C GLU A 715 23.38 -4.73 -9.32
N TYR A 716 22.33 -4.31 -8.62
CA TYR A 716 21.80 -2.94 -8.68
C TYR A 716 22.74 -1.92 -8.06
N ALA A 717 23.42 -2.26 -6.96
CA ALA A 717 24.41 -1.38 -6.34
C ALA A 717 25.58 -1.10 -7.29
N MET A 718 26.13 -2.14 -7.94
CA MET A 718 27.20 -1.97 -8.93
C MET A 718 26.74 -1.11 -10.11
N PHE A 719 25.54 -1.37 -10.65
CA PHE A 719 25.01 -0.60 -11.77
C PHE A 719 24.83 0.89 -11.44
N GLU A 720 24.37 1.22 -10.25
CA GLU A 720 24.22 2.60 -9.78
C GLU A 720 25.58 3.32 -9.71
N GLU A 721 26.60 2.66 -9.15
CA GLU A 721 27.97 3.19 -9.06
C GLU A 721 28.60 3.43 -10.43
N PHE A 722 28.47 2.47 -11.36
CA PHE A 722 28.97 2.63 -12.72
C PHE A 722 28.29 3.78 -13.47
N THR A 723 26.99 3.98 -13.24
CA THR A 723 26.22 5.02 -13.94
C THR A 723 26.36 6.41 -13.32
N ASN A 724 26.79 6.52 -12.06
CA ASN A 724 27.14 7.81 -11.44
C ASN A 724 28.60 8.21 -11.71
N ASN A 725 29.54 7.26 -11.76
CA ASN A 725 30.96 7.54 -12.07
C ASN A 725 31.22 7.88 -13.55
N SER A 726 30.22 7.75 -14.42
CA SER A 726 30.30 8.10 -15.84
C SER A 726 29.79 9.52 -16.16
N VAL A 727 29.40 10.28 -15.12
CA VAL A 727 28.95 11.68 -15.23
C VAL A 727 29.90 12.65 -14.48
N SER A 728 30.95 12.14 -13.84
CA SER A 728 31.98 12.92 -13.13
C SER A 728 33.20 13.21 -13.99
#